data_AF-A0AAJ6XRH4-F1
#
_entry.id   AF-A0AAJ6XRH4-F1
#
_cell.length_a   1.000
_cell.length_b   1.000
_cell.length_c   1.000
_cell.angle_alpha   90.00
_cell.angle_beta   90.00
_cell.angle_gamma   90.00
#
_symmetry.space_group_name_H-M   'P 1'
#
loop_
_entity.id
_entity.type
_entity.pdbx_description
1 polymer ?
#
loop_
_entity_poly.entity_id
_entity_poly.type
_entity_poly.pdbx_seq_one_letter_code
_entity_poly.pdbx_strand_id
1 'polypeptide(L)'
;MPSIHHHHHHHHLSPQPSDLLLSKDSVSSNNNFNNSSANGATNSIDISGSNISSDNSSFSVDRDWMYPSFLGPHVARNRVTVKGSRGNNKADVEVEEKQNTGAAASYTTASHDTDQGRVKDENLLKVDNNNNIIKEVKTAATAAQVLVTQSSVNRSRGLKSSFIYYLLNFTCIVSVSCSIYLWDRIAKLEEENIDRRTVCCNKGGDGNDSKGVLQAEDNSSFSFGNADSRTVAFYTVMFTLIMPFVLYKYLDYFPQIKTLSKRTVNNKEEAPLKKRIAYMVDVCFSVYPYAKLLALLVATIFLIGFGGLALYAVSDGSLAEALWLSWTFVADSGNHADRVGTGPRIVSVSISSGGMLIFCMMLGLVSDAISEKVDSLRKGKSEVIEKNHILILGWSDKLGSLLKQLAIANKSVGGGVIVVLAERDKEEMEMDIGKLEFDLMGTSVICRSGSPLVLADLKKVSVSKARAIIVLASYENADQSDARALRVVLSLTGVKEGLRGHVVVEMSDLDNEPLVKLVGGELIETVVAHDVIGRLMIQCALQPGLAQIWEDILGFENAEFYIKRWPQLDGLLFQDVLISFPEAIPCGVKVAAEGGKIKLNPDDNYALKEGDEILVIAEDDDTYAPGPLPEIHWSSCPKIIDPPKYPEKILFCGWRRDIDDMIMVLEALLAPGSELWMFNEVPEKEREKKLTDGGLEIPGLENITLVHREGNAVIKRHLESLPLETFDSILILADESLEDSIVHSDSRSLATLLLIREIQLTRLPYRDVKPTSLRVSGYSHSSWIREMQQASDKSIIISEILDSRTRNLVSVSRISDYVLSNELVSMALAMVAEDKQINRVLEELFAEEGNEMCIKPAEFYLFDQEEITFYEIVIRGRQRNEIVIGFRLANAERAIINPPGKLQPRKWSLADVFVVISLGD
;
A
#
# COMPACT_ATOMS: atom_id res chain seq x y z
N MET A 1 22.77 -29.66 49.61
CA MET A 1 22.73 -30.38 50.91
C MET A 1 23.34 -29.50 51.98
N PRO A 2 22.96 -29.60 53.27
CA PRO A 2 21.67 -30.02 53.86
C PRO A 2 20.85 -28.77 54.31
N SER A 3 19.56 -28.73 54.65
CA SER A 3 18.49 -29.67 55.07
C SER A 3 18.42 -30.08 56.56
N ILE A 4 17.59 -29.38 57.35
CA ILE A 4 16.92 -29.75 58.64
C ILE A 4 15.87 -28.62 58.89
N HIS A 5 14.54 -28.82 58.94
CA HIS A 5 13.63 -29.49 59.89
C HIS A 5 13.39 -28.80 61.25
N HIS A 6 12.18 -28.25 61.49
CA HIS A 6 11.19 -28.78 62.47
C HIS A 6 9.77 -28.14 62.37
N HIS A 7 8.78 -28.81 62.97
CA HIS A 7 7.34 -28.43 63.10
C HIS A 7 7.07 -27.46 64.30
N HIS A 8 5.86 -26.98 64.68
CA HIS A 8 4.49 -27.55 64.67
C HIS A 8 3.36 -26.50 64.92
N HIS A 9 2.14 -26.75 64.40
CA HIS A 9 0.80 -26.25 64.83
C HIS A 9 0.55 -24.70 64.86
N HIS A 10 -0.64 -24.12 64.63
CA HIS A 10 -1.98 -24.56 64.19
C HIS A 10 -2.73 -23.31 63.58
N HIS A 11 -4.04 -23.22 63.26
CA HIS A 11 -5.21 -24.08 63.55
C HIS A 11 -6.04 -24.45 62.29
N HIS A 12 -7.23 -23.84 62.04
CA HIS A 12 -8.15 -24.21 60.95
C HIS A 12 -9.26 -23.15 60.70
N LEU A 13 -9.82 -23.19 59.47
CA LEU A 13 -11.19 -22.83 59.02
C LEU A 13 -11.62 -21.37 58.72
N SER A 14 -12.31 -21.27 57.57
CA SER A 14 -13.19 -20.20 57.06
C SER A 14 -14.64 -20.34 57.59
N PRO A 15 -15.53 -19.33 57.43
CA PRO A 15 -16.46 -19.34 56.27
C PRO A 15 -16.92 -17.94 55.76
N GLN A 16 -17.94 -17.94 54.88
CA GLN A 16 -18.60 -16.77 54.25
C GLN A 16 -19.53 -15.95 55.19
N PRO A 17 -19.97 -14.74 54.78
CA PRO A 17 -20.87 -13.86 55.55
C PRO A 17 -22.37 -14.05 55.23
N SER A 18 -23.26 -13.64 56.17
CA SER A 18 -24.71 -13.50 55.94
C SER A 18 -25.42 -12.57 56.95
N ASP A 19 -26.19 -11.62 56.41
CA ASP A 19 -27.49 -11.06 56.85
C ASP A 19 -27.82 -10.62 58.30
N LEU A 20 -28.27 -9.36 58.42
CA LEU A 20 -29.51 -8.90 59.09
C LEU A 20 -29.70 -7.38 58.73
N LEU A 21 -30.80 -6.86 58.15
CA LEU A 21 -32.24 -6.84 58.53
C LEU A 21 -32.47 -6.19 59.91
N LEU A 22 -33.36 -5.22 60.16
CA LEU A 22 -34.50 -4.59 59.44
C LEU A 22 -34.54 -3.07 59.77
N SER A 23 -35.29 -2.13 59.16
CA SER A 23 -36.06 -1.95 57.89
C SER A 23 -36.44 -0.43 57.80
N LYS A 24 -37.42 0.16 57.08
CA LYS A 24 -38.59 -0.26 56.26
C LYS A 24 -39.11 0.94 55.42
N ASP A 25 -39.96 0.65 54.41
CA ASP A 25 -41.02 1.53 53.83
C ASP A 25 -40.62 2.86 53.10
N SER A 26 -41.42 3.40 52.16
CA SER A 26 -42.48 2.81 51.30
C SER A 26 -42.87 3.68 50.07
N VAL A 27 -43.17 3.00 48.95
CA VAL A 27 -44.40 3.10 48.08
C VAL A 27 -45.11 4.48 47.90
N SER A 28 -45.44 5.01 46.71
CA SER A 28 -45.17 4.64 45.29
C SER A 28 -45.70 5.70 44.27
N SER A 29 -45.49 5.42 42.96
CA SER A 29 -46.40 5.66 41.80
C SER A 29 -46.66 7.07 41.20
N ASN A 30 -46.18 7.24 39.96
CA ASN A 30 -46.78 7.83 38.73
C ASN A 30 -47.75 9.04 38.69
N ASN A 31 -47.62 9.77 37.56
CA ASN A 31 -48.61 10.53 36.78
C ASN A 31 -48.91 12.03 37.09
N ASN A 32 -48.34 12.88 36.21
CA ASN A 32 -49.01 13.88 35.34
C ASN A 32 -49.59 15.23 35.87
N PHE A 33 -49.40 16.26 35.03
CA PHE A 33 -50.12 17.56 34.92
C PHE A 33 -50.26 18.44 36.20
N ASN A 34 -49.69 19.65 36.24
CA ASN A 34 -50.27 20.82 35.55
C ASN A 34 -49.40 22.10 35.62
N ASN A 35 -49.74 23.08 34.77
CA ASN A 35 -49.68 24.56 34.90
C ASN A 35 -48.91 25.16 36.11
N SER A 36 -48.12 26.22 35.92
CA SER A 36 -48.68 27.53 35.51
C SER A 36 -47.62 28.58 35.15
N SER A 37 -48.06 29.60 34.40
CA SER A 37 -47.28 30.77 33.98
C SER A 37 -47.09 31.82 35.08
N ALA A 38 -45.91 32.45 35.13
CA ALA A 38 -45.66 33.67 35.90
C ALA A 38 -45.25 34.84 34.98
N ASN A 39 -45.72 36.04 35.29
CA ASN A 39 -45.64 37.20 34.39
C ASN A 39 -44.24 37.83 34.29
N GLY A 40 -43.88 38.31 33.11
CA GLY A 40 -42.78 39.26 32.87
C GLY A 40 -43.20 40.26 31.79
N ALA A 41 -43.11 41.56 32.08
CA ALA A 41 -43.79 42.59 31.28
C ALA A 41 -43.06 42.97 29.99
N THR A 42 -43.82 43.15 28.91
CA THR A 42 -43.40 43.81 27.67
C THR A 42 -43.32 45.32 27.85
N ASN A 43 -42.35 45.97 27.21
CA ASN A 43 -42.44 47.39 26.85
C ASN A 43 -41.77 47.58 25.48
N SER A 44 -42.60 47.75 24.44
CA SER A 44 -42.17 47.99 23.05
C SER A 44 -42.44 49.43 22.66
N ILE A 45 -41.48 50.06 21.98
CA ILE A 45 -41.70 51.31 21.22
C ILE A 45 -42.05 50.92 19.76
N ASP A 46 -42.74 51.81 19.06
CA ASP A 46 -43.81 51.45 18.12
C ASP A 46 -43.56 51.95 16.67
N ILE A 47 -44.44 51.51 15.76
CA ILE A 47 -44.82 52.08 14.45
C ILE A 47 -44.09 51.63 13.16
N SER A 48 -44.96 51.32 12.17
CA SER A 48 -44.79 51.15 10.70
C SER A 48 -44.23 49.81 10.16
N GLY A 49 -44.92 49.11 9.24
CA GLY A 49 -46.33 49.28 8.83
C GLY A 49 -46.76 48.48 7.57
N SER A 50 -48.04 48.03 7.55
CA SER A 50 -48.80 47.44 6.41
C SER A 50 -48.33 46.06 5.86
N ASN A 51 -49.18 45.15 5.37
CA ASN A 51 -50.66 44.98 5.45
C ASN A 51 -51.07 43.52 5.09
N ILE A 52 -52.04 42.93 5.83
CA ILE A 52 -53.35 42.33 5.39
C ILE A 52 -53.31 41.49 4.07
N SER A 53 -53.78 40.23 3.90
CA SER A 53 -54.82 39.33 4.52
C SER A 53 -54.71 37.89 3.90
N SER A 54 -55.35 36.77 4.32
CA SER A 54 -56.13 36.32 5.50
C SER A 54 -56.42 34.78 5.41
N ASP A 55 -57.24 34.24 6.34
CA ASP A 55 -58.11 33.03 6.26
C ASP A 55 -57.59 31.58 6.30
N ASN A 56 -57.68 30.99 7.51
CA ASN A 56 -58.57 29.85 7.86
C ASN A 56 -58.85 28.76 6.78
N SER A 57 -58.61 27.46 7.00
CA SER A 57 -59.31 26.66 8.04
C SER A 57 -59.03 25.13 7.97
N SER A 58 -59.22 24.46 9.11
CA SER A 58 -59.75 23.08 9.31
C SER A 58 -59.05 21.80 8.77
N PHE A 59 -58.90 20.85 9.72
CA PHE A 59 -59.16 19.40 9.62
C PHE A 59 -58.16 18.41 8.93
N SER A 60 -57.50 17.64 9.81
CA SER A 60 -57.51 16.16 9.88
C SER A 60 -56.77 15.27 8.86
N VAL A 61 -55.88 14.45 9.44
CA VAL A 61 -55.72 12.99 9.23
C VAL A 61 -55.01 12.50 7.95
N ASP A 62 -53.81 11.96 8.22
CA ASP A 62 -53.11 10.85 7.56
C ASP A 62 -52.66 10.91 6.09
N ARG A 63 -51.48 10.27 5.91
CA ARG A 63 -50.85 9.72 4.70
C ARG A 63 -50.04 10.63 3.77
N ASP A 64 -48.72 10.53 3.96
CA ASP A 64 -47.81 9.73 3.10
C ASP A 64 -47.34 10.35 1.75
N TRP A 65 -46.06 10.12 1.44
CA TRP A 65 -45.32 10.35 0.16
C TRP A 65 -44.63 11.70 -0.20
N MET A 66 -43.34 11.51 -0.57
CA MET A 66 -42.49 12.20 -1.56
C MET A 66 -41.83 13.58 -1.29
N TYR A 67 -40.50 13.54 -1.34
CA TYR A 67 -39.63 14.59 -1.89
C TYR A 67 -39.95 14.87 -3.37
N PRO A 68 -39.87 16.13 -3.84
CA PRO A 68 -39.66 16.45 -5.24
C PRO A 68 -38.17 16.33 -5.60
N SER A 69 -37.82 15.40 -6.49
CA SER A 69 -36.48 15.31 -7.10
C SER A 69 -36.46 16.04 -8.44
N PHE A 70 -35.34 16.69 -8.78
CA PHE A 70 -35.16 17.33 -10.09
C PHE A 70 -33.78 17.05 -10.71
N LEU A 71 -33.51 15.76 -10.93
CA LEU A 71 -32.50 15.29 -11.87
C LEU A 71 -33.11 14.20 -12.77
N GLY A 72 -32.66 14.15 -14.01
CA GLY A 72 -32.94 13.07 -14.95
C GLY A 72 -32.23 13.30 -16.29
N PRO A 73 -32.44 12.43 -17.30
CA PRO A 73 -33.22 11.19 -17.23
C PRO A 73 -32.52 9.95 -17.86
N HIS A 74 -33.11 8.77 -17.59
CA HIS A 74 -32.97 7.52 -18.38
C HIS A 74 -31.62 6.76 -18.36
N VAL A 75 -31.57 5.43 -18.58
CA VAL A 75 -32.63 4.42 -18.80
C VAL A 75 -32.31 3.09 -18.06
N ALA A 76 -33.31 2.26 -17.80
CA ALA A 76 -33.22 1.12 -16.87
C ALA A 76 -33.35 -0.27 -17.53
N ARG A 77 -32.98 -1.34 -16.78
CA ARG A 77 -33.73 -2.62 -16.83
C ARG A 77 -33.57 -3.53 -15.58
N ASN A 78 -34.65 -3.56 -14.79
CA ASN A 78 -35.23 -4.59 -13.93
C ASN A 78 -34.39 -5.76 -13.37
N ARG A 79 -34.49 -5.97 -12.04
CA ARG A 79 -34.50 -7.29 -11.38
C ARG A 79 -35.93 -7.62 -10.92
N VAL A 80 -36.24 -8.92 -10.79
CA VAL A 80 -37.54 -9.43 -10.30
C VAL A 80 -37.41 -9.85 -8.83
N THR A 81 -38.43 -9.58 -8.02
CA THR A 81 -38.54 -10.05 -6.62
C THR A 81 -39.49 -11.24 -6.49
N VAL A 82 -39.21 -12.13 -5.55
CA VAL A 82 -40.07 -13.27 -5.17
C VAL A 82 -40.34 -13.20 -3.66
N LYS A 83 -41.58 -13.52 -3.25
CA LYS A 83 -42.01 -13.47 -1.85
C LYS A 83 -41.43 -14.63 -1.03
N GLY A 84 -41.07 -14.35 0.22
CA GLY A 84 -40.89 -15.38 1.24
C GLY A 84 -42.24 -15.86 1.82
N SER A 85 -42.22 -17.03 2.46
CA SER A 85 -43.32 -17.57 3.28
C SER A 85 -42.76 -18.21 4.55
N ARG A 86 -43.55 -18.27 5.63
CA ARG A 86 -43.17 -18.84 6.93
C ARG A 86 -43.83 -20.21 7.15
N GLY A 87 -43.15 -21.13 7.83
CA GLY A 87 -43.75 -22.41 8.25
C GLY A 87 -42.82 -23.36 9.02
N ASN A 88 -42.73 -23.16 10.34
CA ASN A 88 -42.35 -24.09 11.42
C ASN A 88 -41.41 -25.29 11.15
N ASN A 89 -40.37 -25.41 12.00
CA ASN A 89 -40.48 -26.29 13.18
C ASN A 89 -39.49 -25.93 14.29
N LYS A 90 -39.80 -26.36 15.53
CA LYS A 90 -38.92 -26.35 16.71
C LYS A 90 -38.33 -27.74 16.95
N ALA A 91 -37.13 -27.81 17.52
CA ALA A 91 -36.80 -28.73 18.61
C ALA A 91 -35.48 -28.29 19.28
N ASP A 92 -35.44 -28.44 20.60
CA ASP A 92 -34.48 -27.92 21.54
C ASP A 92 -33.11 -28.65 21.51
N VAL A 93 -32.08 -28.07 22.12
CA VAL A 93 -30.72 -28.65 22.22
C VAL A 93 -30.16 -28.49 23.63
N GLU A 94 -29.91 -29.60 24.32
CA GLU A 94 -28.93 -29.68 25.42
C GLU A 94 -28.16 -31.01 25.39
N VAL A 95 -26.84 -30.90 25.52
CA VAL A 95 -25.89 -31.72 26.28
C VAL A 95 -26.07 -33.26 26.31
N GLU A 96 -25.11 -33.99 25.71
CA GLU A 96 -24.23 -34.87 26.50
C GLU A 96 -22.81 -34.92 25.89
N GLU A 97 -21.82 -35.31 26.69
CA GLU A 97 -20.38 -35.12 26.40
C GLU A 97 -19.72 -36.30 25.67
N LYS A 98 -18.65 -36.03 24.92
CA LYS A 98 -17.34 -36.63 25.24
C LYS A 98 -16.11 -35.94 24.64
N GLN A 99 -15.31 -35.39 25.55
CA GLN A 99 -13.84 -35.47 25.61
C GLN A 99 -13.05 -35.38 24.29
N ASN A 100 -12.41 -34.23 24.08
CA ASN A 100 -10.99 -34.23 23.72
C ASN A 100 -10.32 -32.95 24.26
N THR A 101 -9.41 -33.08 25.24
CA THR A 101 -8.72 -31.96 25.87
C THR A 101 -7.23 -31.98 25.57
N GLY A 102 -6.71 -30.87 25.06
CA GLY A 102 -5.27 -30.63 24.96
C GLY A 102 -4.79 -29.72 26.08
N ALA A 103 -3.64 -30.03 26.66
CA ALA A 103 -2.89 -29.17 27.56
C ALA A 103 -1.39 -29.44 27.38
N ALA A 104 -0.55 -28.43 27.64
CA ALA A 104 0.90 -28.47 27.39
C ALA A 104 1.71 -28.39 28.71
N ALA A 105 3.03 -28.31 28.53
CA ALA A 105 4.08 -27.99 29.53
C ALA A 105 4.60 -29.13 30.43
N SER A 106 5.89 -29.43 30.27
CA SER A 106 6.89 -29.27 31.34
C SER A 106 8.32 -29.34 30.77
N TYR A 107 9.20 -28.47 31.27
CA TYR A 107 10.66 -28.43 31.00
C TYR A 107 11.37 -28.09 32.32
N THR A 108 12.42 -28.83 32.68
CA THR A 108 13.38 -28.55 33.77
C THR A 108 14.45 -29.69 33.78
N THR A 109 15.76 -29.51 33.96
CA THR A 109 16.66 -28.32 33.93
C THR A 109 18.15 -28.78 33.88
N ALA A 110 19.08 -27.82 33.71
CA ALA A 110 20.48 -27.81 34.20
C ALA A 110 21.66 -28.42 33.38
N SER A 111 22.39 -27.51 32.70
CA SER A 111 23.87 -27.27 32.76
C SER A 111 24.91 -28.42 32.69
N HIS A 112 25.84 -28.37 31.72
CA HIS A 112 27.17 -27.71 31.87
C HIS A 112 28.03 -27.70 30.57
N ASP A 113 28.67 -26.56 30.32
CA ASP A 113 30.03 -26.27 29.82
C ASP A 113 30.75 -26.95 28.61
N THR A 114 31.43 -26.05 27.87
CA THR A 114 32.77 -26.15 27.23
C THR A 114 33.05 -26.98 25.96
N ASP A 115 33.18 -26.25 24.84
CA ASP A 115 34.47 -25.87 24.20
C ASP A 115 35.29 -26.85 23.30
N GLN A 116 36.01 -26.23 22.34
CA GLN A 116 37.19 -26.66 21.55
C GLN A 116 37.40 -28.14 21.11
N GLY A 117 37.30 -28.36 19.79
CA GLY A 117 38.51 -28.30 18.92
C GLY A 117 39.49 -29.49 18.80
N ARG A 118 39.65 -29.97 17.54
CA ARG A 118 40.89 -30.51 16.89
C ARG A 118 41.47 -31.92 17.25
N VAL A 119 41.54 -32.74 16.18
CA VAL A 119 42.76 -33.40 15.61
C VAL A 119 43.34 -34.70 16.26
N LYS A 120 43.13 -35.82 15.51
CA LYS A 120 44.08 -36.87 15.05
C LYS A 120 44.98 -37.70 16.02
N ASP A 121 44.99 -39.02 15.73
CA ASP A 121 46.13 -39.94 15.45
C ASP A 121 47.33 -40.04 16.45
N GLU A 122 48.04 -41.16 16.70
CA GLU A 122 48.01 -42.52 16.13
C GLU A 122 48.89 -43.54 16.95
N ASN A 123 48.94 -44.81 16.49
CA ASN A 123 50.07 -45.77 16.55
C ASN A 123 50.53 -46.50 17.84
N LEU A 124 50.56 -47.84 17.75
CA LEU A 124 51.76 -48.74 17.73
C LEU A 124 51.26 -50.18 17.38
N LEU A 125 51.58 -50.81 16.23
CA LEU A 125 52.82 -51.53 15.83
C LEU A 125 53.04 -52.86 16.62
N LYS A 126 53.48 -54.03 16.06
CA LYS A 126 54.24 -54.34 14.80
C LYS A 126 54.31 -55.87 14.48
N VAL A 127 54.68 -56.26 13.23
CA VAL A 127 55.52 -57.46 12.82
C VAL A 127 54.90 -58.89 12.97
N ASP A 128 55.05 -59.88 12.05
CA ASP A 128 55.69 -59.97 10.69
C ASP A 128 55.24 -61.21 9.85
N ASN A 129 55.46 -61.15 8.51
CA ASN A 129 55.66 -62.24 7.51
C ASN A 129 54.58 -63.37 7.33
N ASN A 130 54.32 -63.94 6.12
CA ASN A 130 55.29 -64.41 5.12
C ASN A 130 54.66 -64.79 3.73
N ASN A 131 55.31 -64.43 2.62
CA ASN A 131 55.31 -65.03 1.25
C ASN A 131 54.00 -65.28 0.44
N ASN A 132 54.16 -65.67 -0.85
CA ASN A 132 53.29 -65.31 -1.97
C ASN A 132 53.10 -66.43 -3.06
N ILE A 133 52.25 -66.15 -4.08
CA ILE A 133 52.08 -66.82 -5.41
C ILE A 133 51.29 -68.16 -5.50
N ILE A 134 50.13 -68.18 -6.22
CA ILE A 134 49.82 -68.97 -7.45
C ILE A 134 48.35 -68.80 -7.94
N LYS A 135 48.14 -69.08 -9.24
CA LYS A 135 47.00 -68.86 -10.15
C LYS A 135 45.68 -69.65 -9.93
N GLU A 136 44.55 -68.93 -10.10
CA GLU A 136 43.49 -69.12 -11.15
C GLU A 136 42.55 -70.38 -11.20
N VAL A 137 41.31 -70.16 -11.68
CA VAL A 137 40.33 -71.11 -12.32
C VAL A 137 39.31 -71.95 -11.48
N LYS A 138 38.03 -71.55 -11.60
CA LYS A 138 36.73 -72.31 -11.66
C LYS A 138 36.05 -73.03 -10.44
N THR A 139 34.72 -72.77 -10.37
CA THR A 139 33.56 -73.64 -10.03
C THR A 139 33.35 -74.27 -8.63
N ALA A 140 32.37 -73.71 -7.91
CA ALA A 140 31.11 -74.32 -7.44
C ALA A 140 31.07 -75.54 -6.46
N ALA A 141 30.68 -75.25 -5.21
CA ALA A 141 29.68 -75.97 -4.38
C ALA A 141 29.27 -75.02 -3.21
N THR A 142 28.07 -74.89 -2.61
CA THR A 142 26.76 -75.61 -2.52
C THR A 142 26.49 -76.13 -1.08
N ALA A 143 25.25 -75.95 -0.60
CA ALA A 143 24.68 -76.32 0.73
C ALA A 143 25.07 -75.41 1.93
N ALA A 144 24.25 -75.22 2.97
CA ALA A 144 22.91 -75.76 3.34
C ALA A 144 22.02 -74.61 3.90
N GLN A 145 20.78 -74.36 3.44
CA GLN A 145 19.47 -75.03 3.72
C GLN A 145 18.83 -74.81 5.12
N VAL A 146 17.73 -74.05 5.16
CA VAL A 146 16.38 -74.37 5.74
C VAL A 146 15.38 -73.47 4.96
N LEU A 147 14.58 -73.92 3.99
CA LEU A 147 13.43 -74.84 3.97
C LEU A 147 12.09 -74.24 4.43
N VAL A 148 11.33 -73.68 3.47
CA VAL A 148 9.84 -73.73 3.41
C VAL A 148 9.45 -74.11 1.98
N THR A 149 8.34 -74.83 1.80
CA THR A 149 8.05 -75.63 0.60
C THR A 149 7.38 -74.87 -0.54
N GLN A 150 7.72 -75.26 -1.78
CA GLN A 150 6.91 -74.98 -2.97
C GLN A 150 5.69 -75.92 -3.03
N SER A 151 4.60 -75.43 -3.61
CA SER A 151 3.61 -76.27 -4.29
C SER A 151 3.37 -75.71 -5.71
N SER A 152 3.11 -76.59 -6.68
CA SER A 152 3.24 -76.28 -8.09
C SER A 152 1.91 -76.12 -8.83
N VAL A 153 1.71 -75.00 -9.52
CA VAL A 153 0.92 -74.96 -10.77
C VAL A 153 1.58 -74.02 -11.79
N ASN A 154 2.08 -74.57 -12.90
CA ASN A 154 2.55 -73.79 -14.04
C ASN A 154 1.65 -74.06 -15.26
N ARG A 155 0.66 -73.19 -15.50
CA ARG A 155 -0.24 -73.27 -16.67
C ARG A 155 -0.88 -71.91 -17.00
N SER A 156 -1.38 -71.79 -18.25
CA SER A 156 -2.17 -70.67 -18.80
C SER A 156 -1.45 -69.38 -19.28
N ARG A 157 -0.11 -69.29 -19.26
CA ARG A 157 0.60 -68.11 -19.81
C ARG A 157 0.57 -67.99 -21.35
N GLY A 158 0.02 -68.99 -22.06
CA GLY A 158 -0.04 -69.04 -23.54
C GLY A 158 -1.31 -68.49 -24.20
N LEU A 159 -2.48 -68.48 -23.53
CA LEU A 159 -3.76 -68.16 -24.22
C LEU A 159 -4.03 -66.66 -24.41
N LYS A 160 -3.43 -65.79 -23.59
CA LYS A 160 -3.84 -64.37 -23.49
C LYS A 160 -3.18 -63.44 -24.52
N SER A 161 -2.04 -63.85 -25.10
CA SER A 161 -1.43 -63.12 -26.24
C SER A 161 -2.24 -63.30 -27.52
N SER A 162 -2.77 -64.51 -27.76
CA SER A 162 -3.61 -64.80 -28.93
C SER A 162 -4.86 -63.94 -28.99
N PHE A 163 -5.50 -63.60 -27.85
CA PHE A 163 -6.74 -62.82 -27.87
C PHE A 163 -6.54 -61.38 -28.38
N ILE A 164 -5.38 -60.77 -28.11
CA ILE A 164 -5.02 -59.45 -28.65
C ILE A 164 -4.71 -59.56 -30.15
N TYR A 165 -4.01 -60.62 -30.57
CA TYR A 165 -3.74 -60.88 -31.98
C TYR A 165 -5.04 -61.12 -32.77
N TYR A 166 -6.00 -61.87 -32.22
CA TYR A 166 -7.33 -62.05 -32.80
C TYR A 166 -8.16 -60.77 -32.81
N LEU A 167 -8.10 -59.93 -31.76
CA LEU A 167 -8.82 -58.66 -31.75
C LEU A 167 -8.28 -57.68 -32.81
N LEU A 168 -6.94 -57.59 -32.95
CA LEU A 168 -6.30 -56.75 -33.97
C LEU A 168 -6.56 -57.28 -35.38
N ASN A 169 -6.51 -58.61 -35.59
CA ASN A 169 -6.90 -59.20 -36.87
C ASN A 169 -8.39 -58.97 -37.15
N PHE A 170 -9.27 -59.04 -36.14
CA PHE A 170 -10.70 -58.80 -36.33
C PHE A 170 -10.98 -57.34 -36.73
N THR A 171 -10.34 -56.35 -36.10
CA THR A 171 -10.50 -54.94 -36.51
C THR A 171 -9.89 -54.67 -37.88
N CYS A 172 -8.75 -55.28 -38.22
CA CYS A 172 -8.20 -55.22 -39.58
C CYS A 172 -9.11 -55.89 -40.61
N ILE A 173 -9.66 -57.08 -40.34
CA ILE A 173 -10.56 -57.80 -41.23
C ILE A 173 -11.85 -57.01 -41.45
N VAL A 174 -12.45 -56.44 -40.39
CA VAL A 174 -13.65 -55.58 -40.51
C VAL A 174 -13.33 -54.30 -41.29
N SER A 175 -12.20 -53.64 -41.02
CA SER A 175 -11.76 -52.43 -41.74
C SER A 175 -11.49 -52.70 -43.22
N VAL A 176 -10.79 -53.79 -43.55
CA VAL A 176 -10.50 -54.20 -44.93
C VAL A 176 -11.78 -54.64 -45.64
N SER A 177 -12.67 -55.39 -44.98
CA SER A 177 -13.96 -55.80 -45.56
C SER A 177 -14.86 -54.59 -45.84
N CYS A 178 -14.87 -53.59 -44.95
CA CYS A 178 -15.59 -52.33 -45.15
C CYS A 178 -14.97 -51.52 -46.31
N SER A 179 -13.64 -51.48 -46.42
CA SER A 179 -12.92 -50.82 -47.52
C SER A 179 -13.20 -51.50 -48.87
N ILE A 180 -13.21 -52.83 -48.92
CA ILE A 180 -13.54 -53.61 -50.13
C ILE A 180 -15.01 -53.41 -50.51
N TYR A 181 -15.93 -53.41 -49.54
CA TYR A 181 -17.35 -53.12 -49.76
C TYR A 181 -17.56 -51.70 -50.32
N LEU A 182 -16.86 -50.70 -49.80
CA LEU A 182 -16.89 -49.34 -50.33
C LEU A 182 -16.32 -49.27 -51.75
N TRP A 183 -15.27 -50.04 -52.05
CA TRP A 183 -14.64 -50.08 -53.38
C TRP A 183 -15.54 -50.75 -54.42
N ASP A 184 -16.15 -51.91 -54.10
CA ASP A 184 -17.16 -52.58 -54.93
C ASP A 184 -18.39 -51.69 -55.17
N ARG A 185 -18.84 -50.95 -54.15
CA ARG A 185 -19.97 -50.03 -54.25
C ARG A 185 -19.63 -48.76 -55.05
N ILE A 186 -18.39 -48.29 -55.04
CA ILE A 186 -17.91 -47.23 -55.92
C ILE A 186 -17.85 -47.73 -57.37
N ALA A 187 -17.27 -48.91 -57.62
CA ALA A 187 -17.18 -49.50 -58.95
C ALA A 187 -18.57 -49.69 -59.60
N LYS A 188 -19.55 -50.18 -58.85
CA LYS A 188 -20.95 -50.31 -59.32
C LYS A 188 -21.64 -48.96 -59.56
N LEU A 189 -21.30 -47.92 -58.79
CA LEU A 189 -21.81 -46.56 -59.04
C LEU A 189 -21.12 -45.90 -60.25
N GLU A 190 -19.87 -46.21 -60.54
CA GLU A 190 -19.23 -45.83 -61.79
C GLU A 190 -19.84 -46.58 -62.98
N GLU A 191 -20.12 -47.88 -62.86
CA GLU A 191 -20.77 -48.70 -63.88
C GLU A 191 -22.20 -48.20 -64.19
N GLU A 192 -23.04 -47.92 -63.17
CA GLU A 192 -24.38 -47.34 -63.37
C GLU A 192 -24.32 -45.93 -63.99
N ASN A 193 -23.30 -45.13 -63.67
CA ASN A 193 -23.12 -43.78 -64.20
C ASN A 193 -22.53 -43.79 -65.64
N ILE A 194 -21.76 -44.83 -65.98
CA ILE A 194 -21.36 -45.15 -67.36
C ILE A 194 -22.59 -45.58 -68.16
N ASP A 195 -23.41 -46.51 -67.66
CA ASP A 195 -24.59 -46.99 -68.39
C ASP A 195 -25.63 -45.88 -68.61
N ARG A 196 -25.90 -45.06 -67.59
CA ARG A 196 -26.72 -43.84 -67.74
C ARG A 196 -26.14 -42.87 -68.78
N ARG A 197 -24.81 -42.76 -68.93
CA ARG A 197 -24.19 -41.99 -70.01
C ARG A 197 -24.41 -42.65 -71.38
N THR A 198 -24.28 -43.97 -71.49
CA THR A 198 -24.57 -44.71 -72.74
C THR A 198 -26.02 -44.50 -73.18
N VAL A 199 -26.97 -44.61 -72.25
CA VAL A 199 -28.42 -44.38 -72.49
C VAL A 199 -28.72 -42.93 -72.87
N CYS A 200 -28.03 -41.95 -72.29
CA CYS A 200 -28.16 -40.54 -72.69
C CYS A 200 -27.49 -40.21 -74.03
N CYS A 201 -26.41 -40.90 -74.43
CA CYS A 201 -25.75 -40.69 -75.72
C CYS A 201 -26.52 -41.28 -76.92
N ASN A 202 -27.40 -42.27 -76.70
CA ASN A 202 -28.16 -42.94 -77.76
C ASN A 202 -29.59 -42.38 -77.99
N LYS A 203 -29.84 -41.10 -77.66
CA LYS A 203 -31.10 -40.40 -78.00
C LYS A 203 -30.90 -39.21 -78.93
N GLY A 204 -30.72 -39.51 -80.22
CA GLY A 204 -30.89 -38.57 -81.32
C GLY A 204 -31.35 -39.31 -82.57
N GLY A 205 -32.57 -39.04 -83.05
CA GLY A 205 -33.16 -39.71 -84.21
C GLY A 205 -34.59 -40.21 -83.99
N ASP A 206 -35.52 -39.28 -84.14
CA ASP A 206 -36.92 -39.36 -84.64
C ASP A 206 -37.64 -40.72 -84.88
N GLY A 207 -38.96 -40.77 -84.66
CA GLY A 207 -39.82 -41.90 -85.08
C GLY A 207 -41.05 -42.19 -84.18
N ASN A 208 -42.25 -42.13 -84.75
CA ASN A 208 -43.56 -42.26 -84.06
C ASN A 208 -43.93 -43.67 -83.52
N ASP A 209 -44.85 -43.66 -82.54
CA ASP A 209 -45.92 -44.63 -82.25
C ASP A 209 -45.66 -46.16 -82.28
N SER A 210 -45.71 -46.79 -81.10
CA SER A 210 -46.86 -47.67 -80.75
C SER A 210 -46.86 -48.07 -79.26
N LYS A 211 -48.00 -48.56 -78.76
CA LYS A 211 -48.11 -49.19 -77.43
C LYS A 211 -47.72 -50.66 -77.51
N GLY A 212 -46.89 -51.13 -76.57
CA GLY A 212 -46.58 -52.56 -76.42
C GLY A 212 -46.21 -52.89 -74.97
N VAL A 213 -47.08 -53.63 -74.28
CA VAL A 213 -46.75 -54.25 -72.99
C VAL A 213 -46.03 -55.57 -73.26
N LEU A 214 -44.87 -55.77 -72.63
CA LEU A 214 -44.35 -57.12 -72.36
C LEU A 214 -43.89 -57.20 -70.91
N GLN A 215 -44.42 -58.18 -70.19
CA GLN A 215 -43.85 -58.65 -68.94
C GLN A 215 -42.63 -59.51 -69.25
N ALA A 216 -41.63 -59.46 -68.38
CA ALA A 216 -40.64 -60.50 -68.22
C ALA A 216 -40.46 -60.74 -66.72
N GLU A 217 -41.36 -61.55 -66.15
CA GLU A 217 -41.02 -62.29 -64.94
C GLU A 217 -40.02 -63.37 -65.34
N ASP A 218 -38.88 -63.46 -64.66
CA ASP A 218 -38.56 -64.76 -64.04
C ASP A 218 -37.65 -64.60 -62.81
N ASN A 219 -37.65 -65.61 -61.95
CA ASN A 219 -37.07 -65.56 -60.62
C ASN A 219 -35.64 -66.12 -60.58
N SER A 220 -34.72 -65.40 -59.93
CA SER A 220 -33.50 -66.01 -59.39
C SER A 220 -33.11 -65.39 -58.04
N SER A 221 -33.84 -65.80 -56.99
CA SER A 221 -33.52 -65.43 -55.61
C SER A 221 -32.27 -66.15 -55.12
N PHE A 222 -31.11 -65.50 -55.17
CA PHE A 222 -29.93 -65.88 -54.38
C PHE A 222 -29.60 -64.79 -53.36
N SER A 223 -30.09 -65.00 -52.14
CA SER A 223 -29.91 -64.05 -51.03
C SER A 223 -28.55 -64.25 -50.36
N PHE A 224 -27.71 -63.22 -50.39
CA PHE A 224 -26.50 -63.19 -49.56
C PHE A 224 -26.16 -61.78 -49.07
N GLY A 225 -26.52 -61.49 -47.81
CA GLY A 225 -25.79 -60.54 -46.98
C GLY A 225 -25.79 -59.06 -47.41
N ASN A 226 -26.91 -58.48 -47.82
CA ASN A 226 -27.03 -57.02 -47.84
C ASN A 226 -27.01 -56.49 -46.39
N ALA A 227 -25.82 -56.13 -45.89
CA ALA A 227 -25.67 -55.50 -44.59
C ALA A 227 -26.14 -54.04 -44.69
N ASP A 228 -27.29 -53.74 -44.07
CA ASP A 228 -27.82 -52.38 -44.06
C ASP A 228 -26.78 -51.41 -43.46
N SER A 229 -26.68 -50.22 -44.05
CA SER A 229 -25.76 -49.17 -43.57
C SER A 229 -26.02 -48.79 -42.11
N ARG A 230 -27.27 -48.96 -41.65
CA ARG A 230 -27.68 -48.81 -40.25
C ARG A 230 -27.13 -49.92 -39.34
N THR A 231 -27.07 -51.17 -39.81
CA THR A 231 -26.44 -52.28 -39.08
C THR A 231 -24.93 -52.06 -38.95
N VAL A 232 -24.26 -51.59 -40.00
CA VAL A 232 -22.84 -51.22 -39.95
C VAL A 232 -22.61 -50.05 -38.98
N ALA A 233 -23.47 -49.02 -39.00
CA ALA A 233 -23.44 -47.94 -38.02
C ALA A 233 -23.66 -48.44 -36.58
N PHE A 234 -24.62 -49.34 -36.35
CA PHE A 234 -24.90 -49.92 -35.03
C PHE A 234 -23.69 -50.68 -34.45
N TYR A 235 -23.04 -51.54 -35.25
CA TYR A 235 -21.83 -52.24 -34.81
C TYR A 235 -20.65 -51.29 -34.60
N THR A 236 -20.52 -50.25 -35.42
CA THR A 236 -19.51 -49.19 -35.23
C THR A 236 -19.74 -48.48 -33.89
N VAL A 237 -20.99 -48.15 -33.58
CA VAL A 237 -21.42 -47.45 -32.36
C VAL A 237 -21.16 -48.29 -31.10
N MET A 238 -21.47 -49.58 -31.13
CA MET A 238 -21.14 -50.51 -30.05
C MET A 238 -19.63 -50.68 -29.87
N PHE A 239 -18.88 -50.79 -30.97
CA PHE A 239 -17.42 -50.92 -30.91
C PHE A 239 -16.76 -49.69 -30.28
N THR A 240 -17.13 -48.48 -30.69
CA THR A 240 -16.52 -47.23 -30.17
C THR A 240 -16.89 -46.90 -28.72
N LEU A 241 -17.99 -47.44 -28.17
CA LEU A 241 -18.28 -47.34 -26.73
C LEU A 241 -17.46 -48.32 -25.90
N ILE A 242 -17.24 -49.54 -26.38
CA ILE A 242 -16.56 -50.61 -25.63
C ILE A 242 -15.02 -50.45 -25.72
N MET A 243 -14.50 -50.02 -26.87
CA MET A 243 -13.05 -49.97 -27.13
C MET A 243 -12.28 -49.07 -26.12
N PRO A 244 -12.71 -47.84 -25.77
CA PRO A 244 -12.00 -47.01 -24.79
C PRO A 244 -11.91 -47.64 -23.39
N PHE A 245 -12.97 -48.31 -22.93
CA PHE A 245 -12.99 -48.98 -21.63
C PHE A 245 -12.07 -50.20 -21.60
N VAL A 246 -12.05 -50.98 -22.70
CA VAL A 246 -11.10 -52.09 -22.89
C VAL A 246 -9.67 -51.55 -22.94
N LEU A 247 -9.40 -50.50 -23.73
CA LEU A 247 -8.09 -49.89 -23.87
C LEU A 247 -7.56 -49.35 -22.53
N TYR A 248 -8.39 -48.65 -21.76
CA TYR A 248 -8.03 -48.16 -20.43
C TYR A 248 -7.75 -49.28 -19.43
N LYS A 249 -8.53 -50.38 -19.47
CA LYS A 249 -8.32 -51.55 -18.61
C LYS A 249 -7.06 -52.35 -18.95
N TYR A 250 -6.58 -52.28 -20.20
CA TYR A 250 -5.34 -52.93 -20.64
C TYR A 250 -4.14 -51.97 -20.84
N LEU A 251 -4.29 -50.67 -20.57
CA LEU A 251 -3.22 -49.68 -20.73
C LEU A 251 -2.02 -49.94 -19.80
N ASP A 252 -2.28 -50.44 -18.59
CA ASP A 252 -1.25 -50.88 -17.64
C ASP A 252 -0.58 -52.22 -18.01
N TYR A 253 -1.11 -52.93 -19.02
CA TYR A 253 -0.56 -54.20 -19.54
C TYR A 253 0.20 -54.03 -20.86
N PHE A 254 0.24 -52.83 -21.45
CA PHE A 254 1.05 -52.56 -22.63
C PHE A 254 2.55 -52.68 -22.26
N PRO A 255 3.33 -53.59 -22.87
CA PRO A 255 4.77 -53.63 -22.65
C PRO A 255 5.39 -52.33 -23.19
N GLN A 256 6.49 -51.90 -22.55
CA GLN A 256 7.21 -50.66 -22.88
C GLN A 256 7.42 -50.52 -24.40
N ILE A 257 6.80 -49.53 -25.03
CA ILE A 257 6.98 -49.24 -26.47
C ILE A 257 8.37 -48.62 -26.66
N LYS A 258 9.38 -49.48 -26.82
CA LYS A 258 10.81 -49.15 -26.74
C LYS A 258 11.46 -48.85 -28.10
N THR A 259 10.71 -48.25 -29.02
CA THR A 259 11.21 -47.81 -30.35
C THR A 259 10.43 -46.61 -30.88
N LEU A 260 11.02 -45.41 -30.82
CA LEU A 260 11.15 -44.45 -31.94
C LEU A 260 11.76 -43.10 -31.55
N SER A 261 11.74 -42.71 -30.26
CA SER A 261 12.55 -41.58 -29.77
C SER A 261 13.87 -42.08 -29.19
N LYS A 262 14.95 -42.02 -29.99
CA LYS A 262 16.32 -42.32 -29.55
C LYS A 262 17.27 -41.14 -29.84
N ARG A 263 16.80 -39.90 -29.61
CA ARG A 263 17.62 -38.68 -29.82
C ARG A 263 17.39 -37.50 -28.85
N THR A 264 16.65 -37.64 -27.74
CA THR A 264 16.42 -36.51 -26.82
C THR A 264 16.46 -36.89 -25.33
N VAL A 265 17.60 -36.58 -24.70
CA VAL A 265 17.87 -36.38 -23.24
C VAL A 265 17.48 -37.50 -22.25
N ASN A 266 18.45 -37.90 -21.42
CA ASN A 266 18.46 -39.18 -20.70
C ASN A 266 17.96 -39.12 -19.23
N ASN A 267 17.14 -38.13 -18.86
CA ASN A 267 16.77 -37.82 -17.46
C ASN A 267 15.26 -37.96 -17.18
N LYS A 268 14.65 -39.13 -17.44
CA LYS A 268 13.25 -39.42 -17.05
C LYS A 268 13.07 -40.86 -16.57
N GLU A 269 12.51 -41.04 -15.38
CA GLU A 269 12.22 -42.36 -14.79
C GLU A 269 11.24 -43.19 -15.63
N GLU A 270 11.28 -44.52 -15.46
CA GLU A 270 10.40 -45.48 -16.14
C GLU A 270 8.97 -45.53 -15.54
N ALA A 271 8.34 -44.37 -15.38
CA ALA A 271 6.93 -44.27 -15.00
C ALA A 271 6.02 -44.98 -16.04
N PRO A 272 4.98 -45.74 -15.60
CA PRO A 272 4.08 -46.46 -16.49
C PRO A 272 3.26 -45.53 -17.39
N LEU A 273 2.84 -46.02 -18.56
CA LEU A 273 2.17 -45.23 -19.60
C LEU A 273 0.96 -44.44 -19.08
N LYS A 274 0.15 -45.04 -18.21
CA LYS A 274 -1.00 -44.38 -17.56
C LYS A 274 -0.60 -43.16 -16.72
N LYS A 275 0.47 -43.25 -15.93
CA LYS A 275 1.02 -42.09 -15.19
C LYS A 275 1.59 -41.03 -16.15
N ARG A 276 2.23 -41.45 -17.25
CA ARG A 276 2.75 -40.52 -18.27
C ARG A 276 1.62 -39.77 -19.00
N ILE A 277 0.53 -40.45 -19.34
CA ILE A 277 -0.65 -39.83 -19.97
C ILE A 277 -1.33 -38.89 -18.99
N ALA A 278 -1.56 -39.31 -17.74
CA ALA A 278 -2.13 -38.44 -16.70
C ALA A 278 -1.28 -37.16 -16.51
N TYR A 279 0.04 -37.31 -16.31
CA TYR A 279 0.97 -36.18 -16.21
C TYR A 279 0.96 -35.27 -17.45
N MET A 280 0.88 -35.82 -18.66
CA MET A 280 0.76 -35.00 -19.88
C MET A 280 -0.57 -34.25 -19.97
N VAL A 281 -1.66 -34.82 -19.45
CA VAL A 281 -2.98 -34.17 -19.38
C VAL A 281 -2.97 -33.08 -18.30
N ASP A 282 -2.43 -33.36 -17.11
CA ASP A 282 -2.27 -32.38 -16.03
C ASP A 282 -1.42 -31.20 -16.49
N VAL A 283 -0.22 -31.44 -17.04
CA VAL A 283 0.64 -30.38 -17.59
C VAL A 283 -0.05 -29.59 -18.71
N CYS A 284 -0.85 -30.24 -19.56
CA CYS A 284 -1.62 -29.54 -20.59
C CYS A 284 -2.67 -28.60 -19.98
N PHE A 285 -3.45 -29.07 -18.99
CA PHE A 285 -4.48 -28.27 -18.32
C PHE A 285 -3.93 -27.22 -17.33
N SER A 286 -2.70 -27.38 -16.84
CA SER A 286 -2.02 -26.40 -15.98
C SER A 286 -1.24 -25.33 -16.75
N VAL A 287 -0.61 -25.67 -17.88
CA VAL A 287 0.22 -24.72 -18.66
C VAL A 287 -0.60 -23.89 -19.64
N TYR A 288 -1.69 -24.44 -20.20
CA TYR A 288 -2.49 -23.76 -21.23
C TYR A 288 -3.91 -23.52 -20.72
N PRO A 289 -4.30 -22.26 -20.38
CA PRO A 289 -5.65 -21.94 -19.89
C PRO A 289 -6.76 -22.44 -20.83
N TYR A 290 -6.54 -22.32 -22.14
CA TYR A 290 -7.47 -22.74 -23.18
C TYR A 290 -7.61 -24.28 -23.33
N ALA A 291 -6.72 -25.09 -22.74
CA ALA A 291 -6.77 -26.55 -22.91
C ALA A 291 -8.06 -27.17 -22.35
N LYS A 292 -8.59 -26.63 -21.24
CA LYS A 292 -9.88 -27.07 -20.65
C LYS A 292 -11.03 -26.85 -21.64
N LEU A 293 -11.08 -25.67 -22.26
CA LEU A 293 -12.09 -25.30 -23.24
C LEU A 293 -11.94 -26.09 -24.55
N LEU A 294 -10.70 -26.32 -25.01
CA LEU A 294 -10.41 -27.14 -26.19
C LEU A 294 -10.82 -28.61 -25.97
N ALA A 295 -10.51 -29.19 -24.81
CA ALA A 295 -10.93 -30.55 -24.47
C ALA A 295 -12.46 -30.68 -24.38
N LEU A 296 -13.15 -29.68 -23.83
CA LEU A 296 -14.60 -29.63 -23.81
C LEU A 296 -15.18 -29.52 -25.23
N LEU A 297 -14.63 -28.66 -26.08
CA LEU A 297 -15.04 -28.53 -27.49
C LEU A 297 -14.84 -29.83 -28.27
N VAL A 298 -13.74 -30.55 -28.05
CA VAL A 298 -13.51 -31.89 -28.63
C VAL A 298 -14.55 -32.90 -28.09
N ALA A 299 -14.90 -32.85 -26.81
CA ALA A 299 -15.96 -33.68 -26.25
C ALA A 299 -17.34 -33.37 -26.83
N THR A 300 -17.66 -32.09 -27.09
CA THR A 300 -18.91 -31.67 -27.76
C THR A 300 -18.97 -32.20 -29.19
N ILE A 301 -17.90 -32.02 -29.98
CA ILE A 301 -17.82 -32.52 -31.35
C ILE A 301 -17.92 -34.05 -31.38
N PHE A 302 -17.25 -34.73 -30.45
CA PHE A 302 -17.36 -36.18 -30.29
C PHE A 302 -18.80 -36.61 -29.97
N LEU A 303 -19.47 -35.94 -29.01
CA LEU A 303 -20.85 -36.26 -28.64
C LEU A 303 -21.82 -36.04 -29.80
N ILE A 304 -21.67 -34.99 -30.60
CA ILE A 304 -22.52 -34.72 -31.78
C ILE A 304 -22.26 -35.75 -32.89
N GLY A 305 -20.99 -36.01 -33.23
CA GLY A 305 -20.65 -36.98 -34.28
C GLY A 305 -21.04 -38.41 -33.91
N PHE A 306 -20.80 -38.80 -32.65
CA PHE A 306 -21.15 -40.11 -32.13
C PHE A 306 -22.65 -40.27 -31.92
N GLY A 307 -23.30 -39.27 -31.32
CA GLY A 307 -24.74 -39.22 -31.12
C GLY A 307 -25.51 -39.28 -32.44
N GLY A 308 -25.08 -38.53 -33.46
CA GLY A 308 -25.68 -38.56 -34.79
C GLY A 308 -25.54 -39.91 -35.48
N LEU A 309 -24.40 -40.59 -35.33
CA LEU A 309 -24.20 -41.95 -35.85
C LEU A 309 -25.10 -42.98 -35.12
N ALA A 310 -25.20 -42.88 -33.79
CA ALA A 310 -26.12 -43.71 -33.00
C ALA A 310 -27.59 -43.44 -33.33
N LEU A 311 -27.95 -42.18 -33.60
CA LEU A 311 -29.30 -41.78 -33.98
C LEU A 311 -29.66 -42.25 -35.39
N TYR A 312 -28.71 -42.23 -36.33
CA TYR A 312 -28.85 -42.78 -37.69
C TYR A 312 -28.99 -44.31 -37.71
N ALA A 313 -28.28 -45.01 -36.82
CA ALA A 313 -28.38 -46.47 -36.70
C ALA A 313 -29.77 -46.95 -36.21
N VAL A 314 -30.58 -46.06 -35.64
CA VAL A 314 -31.80 -46.39 -34.87
C VAL A 314 -33.04 -45.58 -35.32
N SER A 315 -32.88 -44.59 -36.20
CA SER A 315 -33.97 -43.75 -36.75
C SER A 315 -34.07 -43.88 -38.27
N ASP A 316 -35.24 -43.62 -38.85
CA ASP A 316 -35.47 -43.79 -40.29
C ASP A 316 -34.95 -42.66 -41.20
N GLY A 317 -34.40 -41.59 -40.63
CA GLY A 317 -33.89 -40.43 -41.36
C GLY A 317 -32.53 -40.62 -42.06
N SER A 318 -32.03 -39.52 -42.63
CA SER A 318 -30.69 -39.47 -43.26
C SER A 318 -29.57 -39.26 -42.23
N LEU A 319 -28.31 -39.55 -42.60
CA LEU A 319 -27.16 -39.33 -41.71
C LEU A 319 -26.93 -37.85 -41.41
N ALA A 320 -27.13 -36.96 -42.40
CA ALA A 320 -26.99 -35.51 -42.21
C ALA A 320 -28.06 -34.95 -41.27
N GLU A 321 -29.31 -35.41 -41.43
CA GLU A 321 -30.43 -35.11 -40.53
C GLU A 321 -30.18 -35.65 -39.11
N ALA A 322 -29.64 -36.86 -38.96
CA ALA A 322 -29.31 -37.44 -37.67
C ALA A 322 -28.17 -36.68 -36.96
N LEU A 323 -27.16 -36.19 -37.68
CA LEU A 323 -26.11 -35.31 -37.16
C LEU A 323 -26.68 -33.94 -36.76
N TRP A 324 -27.55 -33.35 -37.58
CA TRP A 324 -28.25 -32.10 -37.27
C TRP A 324 -29.09 -32.21 -36.00
N LEU A 325 -29.88 -33.28 -35.87
CA LEU A 325 -30.66 -33.59 -34.68
C LEU A 325 -29.78 -33.85 -33.45
N SER A 326 -28.65 -34.54 -33.61
CA SER A 326 -27.71 -34.72 -32.50
C SER A 326 -27.06 -33.39 -32.07
N TRP A 327 -26.93 -32.41 -32.96
CA TRP A 327 -26.54 -31.05 -32.58
C TRP A 327 -27.68 -30.32 -31.85
N THR A 328 -28.93 -30.36 -32.35
CA THR A 328 -30.05 -29.70 -31.65
C THR A 328 -30.29 -30.27 -30.26
N PHE A 329 -30.13 -31.58 -30.06
CA PHE A 329 -30.26 -32.24 -28.74
C PHE A 329 -29.12 -31.89 -27.76
N VAL A 330 -27.95 -31.47 -28.25
CA VAL A 330 -26.81 -31.01 -27.44
C VAL A 330 -26.92 -29.51 -27.15
N ALA A 331 -27.41 -28.72 -28.11
CA ALA A 331 -27.61 -27.28 -27.97
C ALA A 331 -28.80 -26.92 -27.07
N ASP A 332 -29.91 -27.67 -27.18
CA ASP A 332 -31.06 -27.57 -26.29
C ASP A 332 -31.67 -28.96 -26.06
N SER A 333 -31.62 -29.38 -24.80
CA SER A 333 -32.14 -30.67 -24.33
C SER A 333 -33.65 -30.85 -24.52
N GLY A 334 -34.45 -29.79 -24.69
CA GLY A 334 -35.90 -29.90 -24.92
C GLY A 334 -36.26 -30.62 -26.23
N ASN A 335 -35.40 -30.53 -27.25
CA ASN A 335 -35.66 -31.04 -28.60
C ASN A 335 -35.80 -32.57 -28.71
N HIS A 336 -35.45 -33.34 -27.67
CA HIS A 336 -35.59 -34.81 -27.72
C HIS A 336 -37.04 -35.31 -27.57
N ALA A 337 -37.98 -34.45 -27.15
CA ALA A 337 -39.35 -34.84 -26.79
C ALA A 337 -40.15 -35.44 -27.96
N ASP A 338 -40.01 -34.87 -29.16
CA ASP A 338 -40.81 -35.26 -30.35
C ASP A 338 -40.36 -36.58 -31.00
N ARG A 339 -39.38 -37.29 -30.42
CA ARG A 339 -38.87 -38.54 -31.00
C ARG A 339 -39.84 -39.69 -30.76
N VAL A 340 -40.24 -40.35 -31.85
CA VAL A 340 -41.12 -41.53 -31.85
C VAL A 340 -40.26 -42.80 -31.88
N GLY A 341 -40.73 -43.85 -31.22
CA GLY A 341 -40.05 -45.15 -31.12
C GLY A 341 -39.09 -45.26 -29.93
N THR A 342 -38.99 -46.45 -29.34
CA THR A 342 -38.19 -46.71 -28.13
C THR A 342 -36.69 -46.48 -28.36
N GLY A 343 -36.17 -46.92 -29.50
CA GLY A 343 -34.75 -46.77 -29.85
C GLY A 343 -34.32 -45.30 -29.97
N PRO A 344 -34.95 -44.49 -30.85
CA PRO A 344 -34.61 -43.07 -31.00
C PRO A 344 -34.71 -42.29 -29.70
N ARG A 345 -35.68 -42.62 -28.82
CA ARG A 345 -35.84 -42.00 -27.49
C ARG A 345 -34.67 -42.28 -26.55
N ILE A 346 -34.21 -43.53 -26.46
CA ILE A 346 -33.07 -43.89 -25.60
C ILE A 346 -31.80 -43.15 -26.07
N VAL A 347 -31.58 -43.09 -27.38
CA VAL A 347 -30.44 -42.38 -27.97
C VAL A 347 -30.55 -40.86 -27.74
N SER A 348 -31.71 -40.24 -28.02
CA SER A 348 -31.89 -38.80 -27.88
C SER A 348 -31.82 -38.32 -26.42
N VAL A 349 -32.38 -39.07 -25.47
CA VAL A 349 -32.23 -38.78 -24.02
C VAL A 349 -30.76 -38.89 -23.59
N SER A 350 -30.01 -39.88 -24.10
CA SER A 350 -28.57 -40.03 -23.81
C SER A 350 -27.76 -38.84 -24.34
N ILE A 351 -28.05 -38.39 -25.57
CA ILE A 351 -27.39 -37.22 -26.18
C ILE A 351 -27.72 -35.94 -25.41
N SER A 352 -28.99 -35.71 -25.06
CA SER A 352 -29.40 -34.51 -24.30
C SER A 352 -28.89 -34.50 -22.86
N SER A 353 -28.75 -35.66 -22.21
CA SER A 353 -28.12 -35.77 -20.90
C SER A 353 -26.62 -35.42 -20.96
N GLY A 354 -25.89 -35.94 -21.95
CA GLY A 354 -24.49 -35.58 -22.19
C GLY A 354 -24.31 -34.10 -22.58
N GLY A 355 -25.21 -33.58 -23.43
CA GLY A 355 -25.21 -32.19 -23.87
C GLY A 355 -25.44 -31.22 -22.72
N MET A 356 -26.42 -31.50 -21.86
CA MET A 356 -26.68 -30.73 -20.64
C MET A 356 -25.46 -30.69 -19.70
N LEU A 357 -24.80 -31.83 -19.48
CA LEU A 357 -23.57 -31.86 -18.66
C LEU A 357 -22.43 -31.03 -19.27
N ILE A 358 -22.20 -31.16 -20.58
CA ILE A 358 -21.21 -30.35 -21.32
C ILE A 358 -21.55 -28.86 -21.25
N PHE A 359 -22.82 -28.48 -21.43
CA PHE A 359 -23.27 -27.10 -21.36
C PHE A 359 -23.10 -26.51 -19.95
N CYS A 360 -23.44 -27.24 -18.90
CA CYS A 360 -23.20 -26.82 -17.52
C CYS A 360 -21.69 -26.65 -17.22
N MET A 361 -20.83 -27.56 -17.69
CA MET A 361 -19.38 -27.41 -17.54
C MET A 361 -18.83 -26.22 -18.34
N MET A 362 -19.37 -25.94 -19.53
CA MET A 362 -19.00 -24.77 -20.34
C MET A 362 -19.39 -23.48 -19.63
N LEU A 363 -20.62 -23.40 -19.11
CA LEU A 363 -21.12 -22.23 -18.38
C LEU A 363 -20.29 -21.95 -17.12
N GLY A 364 -19.90 -22.99 -16.38
CA GLY A 364 -18.97 -22.89 -15.25
C GLY A 364 -17.62 -22.30 -15.66
N LEU A 365 -16.92 -22.95 -16.59
CA LEU A 365 -15.58 -22.50 -17.03
C LEU A 365 -15.58 -21.08 -17.63
N VAL A 366 -16.64 -20.69 -18.33
CA VAL A 366 -16.80 -19.33 -18.87
C VAL A 366 -17.09 -18.32 -17.74
N SER A 367 -17.95 -18.67 -16.78
CA SER A 367 -18.22 -17.85 -15.60
C SER A 367 -16.96 -17.64 -14.75
N ASP A 368 -16.18 -18.70 -14.53
CA ASP A 368 -14.92 -18.65 -13.77
C ASP A 368 -13.89 -17.75 -14.48
N ALA A 369 -13.70 -17.91 -15.80
CA ALA A 369 -12.74 -17.12 -16.57
C ALA A 369 -13.15 -15.63 -16.68
N ILE A 370 -14.46 -15.33 -16.74
CA ILE A 370 -14.95 -13.95 -16.66
C ILE A 370 -14.72 -13.38 -15.25
N SER A 371 -15.00 -14.17 -14.21
CA SER A 371 -14.81 -13.74 -12.81
C SER A 371 -13.34 -13.47 -12.50
N GLU A 372 -12.43 -14.38 -12.86
CA GLU A 372 -10.98 -14.18 -12.75
C GLU A 372 -10.53 -12.92 -13.52
N LYS A 373 -11.10 -12.65 -14.71
CA LYS A 373 -10.76 -11.44 -15.45
C LYS A 373 -11.27 -10.17 -14.78
N VAL A 374 -12.49 -10.18 -14.24
CA VAL A 374 -13.05 -9.06 -13.45
C VAL A 374 -12.22 -8.82 -12.19
N ASP A 375 -11.88 -9.88 -11.44
CA ASP A 375 -11.03 -9.79 -10.25
C ASP A 375 -9.61 -9.30 -10.57
N SER A 376 -9.06 -9.67 -11.74
CA SER A 376 -7.76 -9.15 -12.21
C SER A 376 -7.77 -7.63 -12.43
N LEU A 377 -8.90 -7.08 -12.87
CA LEU A 377 -9.09 -5.64 -13.05
C LEU A 377 -9.36 -4.95 -11.70
N ARG A 378 -10.21 -5.56 -10.87
CA ARG A 378 -10.56 -5.11 -9.53
C ARG A 378 -9.31 -4.91 -8.66
N LYS A 379 -8.44 -5.92 -8.62
CA LYS A 379 -7.12 -5.92 -7.92
C LYS A 379 -6.03 -5.10 -8.63
N GLY A 380 -6.35 -4.35 -9.68
CA GLY A 380 -5.43 -3.39 -10.30
C GLY A 380 -4.23 -4.01 -11.01
N LYS A 381 -4.38 -5.18 -11.66
CA LYS A 381 -3.29 -5.80 -12.45
C LYS A 381 -3.11 -5.17 -13.84
N SER A 382 -3.70 -4.01 -14.09
CA SER A 382 -3.57 -3.23 -15.32
C SER A 382 -2.44 -2.21 -15.24
N GLU A 383 -1.71 -2.04 -16.36
CA GLU A 383 -0.70 -0.98 -16.53
C GLU A 383 -1.34 0.41 -16.41
N VAL A 384 -0.64 1.34 -15.77
CA VAL A 384 -0.95 2.77 -15.74
C VAL A 384 -0.38 3.41 -17.01
N ILE A 385 -1.21 4.07 -17.81
CA ILE A 385 -0.84 4.62 -19.12
C ILE A 385 -0.23 6.04 -19.01
N GLU A 386 -0.37 6.65 -17.84
CA GLU A 386 -0.02 8.04 -17.51
C GLU A 386 1.47 8.38 -17.64
N LYS A 387 1.75 9.68 -17.67
CA LYS A 387 3.06 10.30 -17.89
C LYS A 387 3.15 11.60 -17.10
N ASN A 388 4.36 12.01 -16.72
CA ASN A 388 4.61 13.16 -15.84
C ASN A 388 3.95 13.05 -14.45
N HIS A 389 3.41 11.89 -14.11
CA HIS A 389 2.83 11.61 -12.79
C HIS A 389 3.92 11.53 -11.73
N ILE A 390 3.54 11.73 -10.47
CA ILE A 390 4.37 11.34 -9.33
C ILE A 390 4.08 9.88 -9.02
N LEU A 391 5.13 9.11 -8.73
CA LEU A 391 5.01 7.71 -8.33
C LEU A 391 5.46 7.55 -6.87
N ILE A 392 4.53 7.24 -5.98
CA ILE A 392 4.81 6.90 -4.58
C ILE A 392 4.98 5.38 -4.47
N LEU A 393 6.08 4.95 -3.86
CA LEU A 393 6.45 3.56 -3.61
C LEU A 393 6.44 3.32 -2.10
N GLY A 394 5.60 2.39 -1.63
CA GLY A 394 5.38 2.13 -0.20
C GLY A 394 4.05 2.66 0.32
N TRP A 395 3.83 2.53 1.62
CA TRP A 395 2.65 3.03 2.32
C TRP A 395 2.99 3.28 3.79
N SER A 396 2.79 4.52 4.25
CA SER A 396 3.05 4.97 5.62
C SER A 396 1.91 5.88 6.13
N ASP A 397 1.99 6.30 7.40
CA ASP A 397 1.16 7.35 8.01
C ASP A 397 1.28 8.68 7.23
N LYS A 398 2.52 9.01 6.85
CA LYS A 398 2.92 10.18 6.06
C LYS A 398 2.27 10.27 4.68
N LEU A 399 1.73 9.17 4.14
CA LEU A 399 1.04 9.17 2.84
C LEU A 399 -0.15 10.15 2.80
N GLY A 400 -0.91 10.29 3.90
CA GLY A 400 -2.07 11.19 3.94
C GLY A 400 -1.68 12.66 3.75
N SER A 401 -0.71 13.13 4.54
CA SER A 401 -0.16 14.48 4.45
C SER A 401 0.63 14.70 3.15
N LEU A 402 1.35 13.70 2.64
CA LEU A 402 2.05 13.79 1.36
C LEU A 402 1.08 13.96 0.18
N LEU A 403 -0.03 13.20 0.17
CA LEU A 403 -1.08 13.36 -0.84
C LEU A 403 -1.77 14.73 -0.76
N LYS A 404 -1.93 15.31 0.44
CA LYS A 404 -2.41 16.69 0.63
C LYS A 404 -1.44 17.70 0.02
N GLN A 405 -0.16 17.67 0.39
CA GLN A 405 0.84 18.63 -0.10
C GLN A 405 1.01 18.56 -1.63
N LEU A 406 1.11 17.35 -2.20
CA LEU A 406 1.18 17.17 -3.65
C LEU A 406 -0.11 17.58 -4.36
N ALA A 407 -1.30 17.39 -3.76
CA ALA A 407 -2.54 17.89 -4.34
C ALA A 407 -2.57 19.42 -4.43
N ILE A 408 -2.02 20.12 -3.43
CA ILE A 408 -1.91 21.58 -3.42
C ILE A 408 -0.87 22.05 -4.45
N ALA A 409 0.32 21.43 -4.49
CA ALA A 409 1.35 21.75 -5.50
C ALA A 409 0.87 21.55 -6.96
N ASN A 410 -0.07 20.62 -7.19
CA ASN A 410 -0.64 20.38 -8.52
C ASN A 410 -1.86 21.27 -8.84
N LYS A 411 -2.17 22.27 -7.99
CA LYS A 411 -3.29 23.21 -8.16
C LYS A 411 -3.07 24.19 -9.32
N SER A 412 -1.86 24.76 -9.48
CA SER A 412 -1.55 25.73 -10.55
C SER A 412 -1.78 25.13 -11.94
N VAL A 413 -1.35 23.88 -12.13
CA VAL A 413 -1.55 23.10 -13.37
C VAL A 413 -2.96 22.53 -13.58
N GLY A 414 -3.89 22.78 -12.65
CA GLY A 414 -5.30 22.36 -12.75
C GLY A 414 -5.59 20.91 -12.36
N GLY A 415 -4.73 20.30 -11.54
CA GLY A 415 -4.87 18.93 -11.04
C GLY A 415 -3.90 17.93 -11.68
N GLY A 416 -3.22 17.15 -10.84
CA GLY A 416 -2.17 16.22 -11.25
C GLY A 416 -2.59 14.76 -11.38
N VAL A 417 -1.59 13.89 -11.51
CA VAL A 417 -1.72 12.43 -11.36
C VAL A 417 -0.68 11.94 -10.36
N ILE A 418 -1.14 11.25 -9.32
CA ILE A 418 -0.30 10.55 -8.34
C ILE A 418 -0.61 9.05 -8.45
N VAL A 419 0.42 8.22 -8.56
CA VAL A 419 0.29 6.76 -8.61
C VAL A 419 0.91 6.17 -7.35
N VAL A 420 0.18 5.30 -6.64
CA VAL A 420 0.66 4.66 -5.41
C VAL A 420 0.87 3.16 -5.68
N LEU A 421 2.09 2.66 -5.48
CA LEU A 421 2.44 1.24 -5.54
C LEU A 421 2.80 0.73 -4.14
N ALA A 422 1.97 -0.14 -3.58
CA ALA A 422 2.23 -0.77 -2.29
C ALA A 422 1.79 -2.24 -2.27
N GLU A 423 2.29 -2.97 -1.28
CA GLU A 423 2.03 -4.40 -1.07
C GLU A 423 0.72 -4.68 -0.30
N ARG A 424 -0.29 -3.80 -0.44
CA ARG A 424 -1.66 -3.92 0.09
C ARG A 424 -2.66 -4.28 -1.04
N ASP A 425 -3.88 -4.71 -0.69
CA ASP A 425 -4.95 -4.91 -1.70
C ASP A 425 -5.47 -3.54 -2.20
N LYS A 426 -5.76 -3.43 -3.50
CA LYS A 426 -6.10 -2.13 -4.14
C LYS A 426 -7.37 -1.51 -3.57
N GLU A 427 -8.39 -2.33 -3.33
CA GLU A 427 -9.68 -1.87 -2.80
C GLU A 427 -9.57 -1.35 -1.36
N GLU A 428 -8.57 -1.81 -0.61
CA GLU A 428 -8.25 -1.31 0.74
C GLU A 428 -7.61 0.08 0.65
N MET A 429 -6.62 0.24 -0.24
CA MET A 429 -5.94 1.52 -0.49
C MET A 429 -6.91 2.60 -1.02
N GLU A 430 -7.77 2.26 -1.97
CA GLU A 430 -8.79 3.19 -2.50
C GLU A 430 -9.85 3.56 -1.45
N MET A 431 -10.21 2.62 -0.57
CA MET A 431 -11.11 2.88 0.55
C MET A 431 -10.45 3.77 1.62
N ASP A 432 -9.16 3.59 1.91
CA ASP A 432 -8.43 4.39 2.90
C ASP A 432 -8.18 5.82 2.41
N ILE A 433 -7.77 6.00 1.14
CA ILE A 433 -7.66 7.33 0.51
C ILE A 433 -9.04 8.00 0.41
N GLY A 434 -10.11 7.24 0.16
CA GLY A 434 -11.49 7.74 0.17
C GLY A 434 -12.04 8.16 1.55
N LYS A 435 -11.26 8.05 2.63
CA LYS A 435 -11.58 8.58 3.97
C LYS A 435 -10.80 9.85 4.31
N LEU A 436 -9.87 10.29 3.48
CA LEU A 436 -9.04 11.45 3.77
C LEU A 436 -9.88 12.74 3.70
N GLU A 437 -9.80 13.56 4.75
CA GLU A 437 -10.68 14.73 4.94
C GLU A 437 -10.10 16.01 4.30
N PHE A 438 -9.61 15.92 3.06
CA PHE A 438 -9.12 17.07 2.27
C PHE A 438 -9.51 16.99 0.79
N ASP A 439 -9.52 18.13 0.11
CA ASP A 439 -9.74 18.21 -1.35
C ASP A 439 -8.46 17.88 -2.12
N LEU A 440 -8.59 17.08 -3.18
CA LEU A 440 -7.50 16.73 -4.08
C LEU A 440 -7.20 17.81 -5.13
N MET A 441 -7.94 18.93 -5.16
CA MET A 441 -7.69 20.09 -6.05
C MET A 441 -7.67 19.70 -7.54
N GLY A 442 -8.50 18.72 -7.93
CA GLY A 442 -8.53 18.13 -9.27
C GLY A 442 -7.50 17.02 -9.53
N THR A 443 -6.55 16.79 -8.62
CA THR A 443 -5.55 15.72 -8.71
C THR A 443 -6.20 14.34 -8.59
N SER A 444 -5.73 13.40 -9.41
CA SER A 444 -6.21 12.01 -9.41
C SER A 444 -5.19 11.06 -8.77
N VAL A 445 -5.66 10.20 -7.86
CA VAL A 445 -4.81 9.21 -7.16
C VAL A 445 -5.12 7.80 -7.65
N ILE A 446 -4.09 7.08 -8.12
CA ILE A 446 -4.22 5.80 -8.82
C ILE A 446 -3.49 4.70 -8.02
N CYS A 447 -4.25 3.88 -7.29
CA CYS A 447 -3.68 2.79 -6.48
C CYS A 447 -3.36 1.54 -7.31
N ARG A 448 -2.23 0.89 -7.02
CA ARG A 448 -1.81 -0.39 -7.60
C ARG A 448 -1.18 -1.29 -6.54
N SER A 449 -1.64 -2.54 -6.47
CA SER A 449 -1.09 -3.58 -5.59
C SER A 449 0.14 -4.23 -6.25
N GLY A 450 1.29 -4.24 -5.58
CA GLY A 450 2.53 -4.88 -6.07
C GLY A 450 3.79 -4.41 -5.32
N SER A 451 4.93 -5.06 -5.60
CA SER A 451 6.20 -4.77 -4.89
C SER A 451 7.14 -3.89 -5.73
N PRO A 452 7.72 -2.81 -5.18
CA PRO A 452 8.74 -2.03 -5.88
C PRO A 452 10.03 -2.81 -6.16
N LEU A 453 10.25 -3.95 -5.48
CA LEU A 453 11.37 -4.86 -5.75
C LEU A 453 11.18 -5.72 -7.01
N VAL A 454 10.01 -5.64 -7.66
CA VAL A 454 9.66 -6.43 -8.84
C VAL A 454 9.53 -5.52 -10.05
N LEU A 455 10.48 -5.62 -11.00
CA LEU A 455 10.52 -4.80 -12.22
C LEU A 455 9.23 -4.87 -13.07
N ALA A 456 8.48 -5.97 -13.00
CA ALA A 456 7.17 -6.07 -13.66
C ALA A 456 6.08 -5.18 -13.01
N ASP A 457 6.14 -5.00 -11.69
CA ASP A 457 5.24 -4.11 -10.96
C ASP A 457 5.63 -2.64 -11.10
N LEU A 458 6.94 -2.33 -11.14
CA LEU A 458 7.43 -0.99 -11.51
C LEU A 458 7.00 -0.60 -12.95
N LYS A 459 7.05 -1.55 -13.89
CA LYS A 459 6.52 -1.34 -15.25
C LYS A 459 5.02 -1.09 -15.28
N LYS A 460 4.25 -1.83 -14.49
CA LYS A 460 2.80 -1.66 -14.33
C LYS A 460 2.40 -0.26 -13.83
N VAL A 461 3.29 0.47 -13.16
CA VAL A 461 3.07 1.88 -12.74
C VAL A 461 3.79 2.92 -13.61
N SER A 462 4.28 2.53 -14.78
CA SER A 462 4.98 3.42 -15.71
C SER A 462 6.16 4.19 -15.08
N VAL A 463 6.97 3.50 -14.27
CA VAL A 463 8.14 4.06 -13.56
C VAL A 463 9.05 4.93 -14.46
N SER A 464 9.30 4.51 -15.71
CA SER A 464 10.15 5.21 -16.69
C SER A 464 9.52 6.49 -17.26
N LYS A 465 8.27 6.81 -16.91
CA LYS A 465 7.48 7.96 -17.41
C LYS A 465 7.09 8.97 -16.33
N ALA A 466 7.35 8.66 -15.06
CA ALA A 466 7.09 9.55 -13.91
C ALA A 466 7.98 10.81 -13.95
N ARG A 467 7.53 11.92 -13.35
CA ARG A 467 8.36 13.13 -13.18
C ARG A 467 9.23 13.09 -11.92
N ALA A 468 8.76 12.39 -10.89
CA ALA A 468 9.45 12.14 -9.64
C ALA A 468 8.96 10.81 -9.06
N ILE A 469 9.81 10.13 -8.31
CA ILE A 469 9.52 8.84 -7.65
C ILE A 469 9.83 8.99 -6.17
N ILE A 470 8.83 8.91 -5.30
CA ILE A 470 9.01 9.01 -3.84
C ILE A 470 9.03 7.60 -3.26
N VAL A 471 10.11 7.24 -2.57
CA VAL A 471 10.20 6.01 -1.77
C VAL A 471 9.89 6.39 -0.33
N LEU A 472 8.75 5.93 0.19
CA LEU A 472 8.34 6.14 1.57
C LEU A 472 8.98 5.11 2.50
N ALA A 473 9.28 5.55 3.73
CA ALA A 473 9.69 4.69 4.83
C ALA A 473 8.58 3.67 5.18
N SER A 474 9.00 2.54 5.72
CA SER A 474 8.12 1.47 6.18
C SER A 474 7.70 1.70 7.64
N TYR A 475 6.59 1.11 8.10
CA TYR A 475 6.26 1.01 9.54
C TYR A 475 7.11 -0.06 10.27
N GLU A 476 8.25 -0.43 9.70
CA GLU A 476 9.21 -1.37 10.26
C GLU A 476 10.30 -0.54 10.95
N ASN A 477 11.07 -1.13 11.87
CA ASN A 477 12.22 -0.49 12.52
C ASN A 477 13.12 0.19 11.46
N ALA A 478 13.69 1.36 11.78
CA ALA A 478 14.53 2.19 10.91
C ALA A 478 15.51 1.39 10.03
N ASP A 479 16.31 0.49 10.62
CA ASP A 479 17.21 -0.43 9.91
C ASP A 479 16.53 -1.20 8.76
N GLN A 480 15.31 -1.67 9.00
CA GLN A 480 14.55 -2.51 8.08
C GLN A 480 13.87 -1.66 7.00
N SER A 481 13.40 -0.47 7.38
CA SER A 481 12.91 0.56 6.47
C SER A 481 14.00 0.99 5.48
N ASP A 482 15.21 1.27 5.97
CA ASP A 482 16.30 1.78 5.15
C ASP A 482 16.97 0.67 4.32
N ALA A 483 17.08 -0.55 4.87
CA ALA A 483 17.44 -1.73 4.09
C ALA A 483 16.40 -2.06 3.01
N ARG A 484 15.12 -1.70 3.20
CA ARG A 484 14.09 -1.78 2.15
C ARG A 484 14.27 -0.66 1.12
N ALA A 485 14.51 0.58 1.55
CA ALA A 485 14.76 1.73 0.68
C ALA A 485 15.96 1.49 -0.26
N LEU A 486 17.10 1.06 0.28
CA LEU A 486 18.29 0.66 -0.49
C LEU A 486 17.98 -0.41 -1.55
N ARG A 487 17.13 -1.38 -1.22
CA ARG A 487 16.70 -2.44 -2.17
C ARG A 487 15.72 -1.93 -3.22
N VAL A 488 14.91 -0.92 -2.92
CA VAL A 488 14.08 -0.21 -3.91
C VAL A 488 14.95 0.62 -4.83
N VAL A 489 15.95 1.33 -4.31
CA VAL A 489 16.97 2.06 -5.09
C VAL A 489 17.71 1.15 -6.07
N LEU A 490 18.13 -0.04 -5.63
CA LEU A 490 18.72 -1.08 -6.50
C LEU A 490 17.73 -1.62 -7.58
N SER A 491 16.43 -1.63 -7.29
CA SER A 491 15.39 -2.02 -8.26
C SER A 491 15.16 -0.93 -9.31
N LEU A 492 15.14 0.34 -8.88
CA LEU A 492 14.95 1.53 -9.71
C LEU A 492 16.13 1.78 -10.65
N THR A 493 17.36 1.71 -10.15
CA THR A 493 18.59 1.76 -10.98
C THR A 493 18.69 0.58 -11.96
N GLY A 494 18.02 -0.54 -11.68
CA GLY A 494 17.86 -1.68 -12.59
C GLY A 494 16.88 -1.46 -13.77
N VAL A 495 16.17 -0.32 -13.85
CA VAL A 495 15.21 -0.02 -14.92
C VAL A 495 15.93 0.30 -16.23
N LYS A 496 16.03 -0.70 -17.12
CA LYS A 496 16.71 -0.62 -18.43
C LYS A 496 16.19 0.44 -19.41
N GLU A 497 15.04 1.04 -19.15
CA GLU A 497 14.48 2.15 -19.94
C GLU A 497 15.01 3.51 -19.50
N GLY A 498 15.76 3.56 -18.38
CA GLY A 498 16.04 4.78 -17.66
C GLY A 498 14.86 5.24 -16.80
N LEU A 499 15.16 6.18 -15.91
CA LEU A 499 14.17 7.00 -15.21
C LEU A 499 14.17 8.37 -15.89
N ARG A 500 13.00 9.00 -16.02
CA ARG A 500 12.89 10.35 -16.58
C ARG A 500 13.02 11.43 -15.49
N GLY A 501 12.45 11.16 -14.33
CA GLY A 501 12.56 11.97 -13.13
C GLY A 501 13.69 11.54 -12.22
N HIS A 502 13.85 12.28 -11.13
CA HIS A 502 14.63 11.89 -9.96
C HIS A 502 13.84 10.95 -9.04
N VAL A 503 14.57 10.38 -8.08
CA VAL A 503 14.01 9.62 -6.95
C VAL A 503 14.23 10.45 -5.68
N VAL A 504 13.21 10.57 -4.85
CA VAL A 504 13.31 11.07 -3.49
C VAL A 504 13.17 9.87 -2.56
N VAL A 505 14.11 9.68 -1.65
CA VAL A 505 14.10 8.55 -0.71
C VAL A 505 13.98 9.08 0.71
N GLU A 506 12.88 8.74 1.37
CA GLU A 506 12.73 8.91 2.80
C GLU A 506 13.67 7.92 3.51
N MET A 507 14.61 8.45 4.30
CA MET A 507 15.52 7.69 5.16
C MET A 507 15.09 7.85 6.61
N SER A 508 15.22 6.79 7.39
CA SER A 508 14.81 6.75 8.80
C SER A 508 15.99 7.00 9.74
N ASP A 509 17.20 6.69 9.29
CA ASP A 509 18.45 6.73 10.03
C ASP A 509 19.54 7.46 9.21
N LEU A 510 20.38 8.26 9.88
CA LEU A 510 21.43 9.05 9.23
C LEU A 510 22.61 8.17 8.79
N ASP A 511 22.94 7.14 9.56
CA ASP A 511 24.10 6.24 9.34
C ASP A 511 23.93 5.40 8.05
N ASN A 512 22.67 5.15 7.66
CA ASN A 512 22.31 4.44 6.44
C ASN A 512 22.35 5.32 5.16
N GLU A 513 22.33 6.65 5.29
CA GLU A 513 22.20 7.58 4.16
C GLU A 513 23.37 7.51 3.15
N PRO A 514 24.66 7.49 3.58
CA PRO A 514 25.79 7.47 2.65
C PRO A 514 25.82 6.25 1.73
N LEU A 515 25.32 5.10 2.20
CA LEU A 515 25.20 3.87 1.42
C LEU A 515 24.12 4.00 0.32
N VAL A 516 23.02 4.68 0.61
CA VAL A 516 21.95 4.94 -0.37
C VAL A 516 22.39 5.98 -1.40
N LYS A 517 22.98 7.10 -0.98
CA LYS A 517 23.59 8.11 -1.88
C LYS A 517 24.65 7.48 -2.80
N LEU A 518 25.52 6.61 -2.29
CA LEU A 518 26.55 5.89 -3.06
C LEU A 518 25.99 4.97 -4.16
N VAL A 519 24.86 4.31 -3.90
CA VAL A 519 24.23 3.37 -4.86
C VAL A 519 23.30 4.09 -5.85
N GLY A 520 22.66 5.18 -5.42
CA GLY A 520 21.75 5.97 -6.25
C GLY A 520 22.44 6.89 -7.26
N GLY A 521 23.53 7.56 -6.85
CA GLY A 521 24.16 8.62 -7.65
C GLY A 521 23.24 9.82 -7.89
N GLU A 522 23.57 10.64 -8.89
CA GLU A 522 22.93 11.96 -9.17
C GLU A 522 21.41 11.94 -9.46
N LEU A 523 20.82 10.75 -9.61
CA LEU A 523 19.38 10.56 -9.80
C LEU A 523 18.58 10.53 -8.49
N ILE A 524 19.24 10.44 -7.34
CA ILE A 524 18.59 10.23 -6.05
C ILE A 524 18.93 11.34 -5.07
N GLU A 525 17.90 11.99 -4.54
CA GLU A 525 17.98 12.79 -3.32
C GLU A 525 17.47 11.94 -2.14
N THR A 526 18.09 12.09 -0.98
CA THR A 526 17.65 11.50 0.29
C THR A 526 17.15 12.59 1.23
N VAL A 527 16.13 12.26 2.02
CA VAL A 527 15.59 13.11 3.10
C VAL A 527 15.58 12.27 4.37
N VAL A 528 16.48 12.57 5.30
CA VAL A 528 16.57 11.86 6.59
C VAL A 528 15.52 12.45 7.53
N ALA A 529 14.40 11.72 7.69
CA ALA A 529 13.21 12.21 8.38
C ALA A 529 13.50 12.61 9.84
N HIS A 530 14.28 11.80 10.54
CA HIS A 530 14.56 11.95 11.98
C HIS A 530 15.57 13.04 12.30
N ASP A 531 16.59 13.23 11.47
CA ASP A 531 17.58 14.31 11.60
C ASP A 531 16.94 15.69 11.34
N VAL A 532 16.19 15.82 10.23
CA VAL A 532 15.44 17.05 9.89
C VAL A 532 14.49 17.45 11.03
N ILE A 533 13.77 16.48 11.61
CA ILE A 533 12.92 16.71 12.78
C ILE A 533 13.72 17.16 14.00
N GLY A 534 14.87 16.54 14.29
CA GLY A 534 15.74 16.91 15.42
C GLY A 534 16.24 18.36 15.31
N ARG A 535 16.77 18.73 14.13
CA ARG A 535 17.24 20.09 13.80
C ARG A 535 16.12 21.13 13.92
N LEU A 536 14.96 20.84 13.34
CA LEU A 536 13.77 21.69 13.45
C LEU A 536 13.33 21.88 14.91
N MET A 537 13.30 20.82 15.72
CA MET A 537 12.93 20.92 17.14
C MET A 537 13.90 21.81 17.92
N ILE A 538 15.20 21.75 17.61
CA ILE A 538 16.23 22.59 18.25
C ILE A 538 16.09 24.06 17.84
N GLN A 539 16.02 24.37 16.55
CA GLN A 539 15.82 25.74 16.07
C GLN A 539 14.55 26.37 16.68
N CYS A 540 13.47 25.60 16.76
CA CYS A 540 12.21 26.06 17.38
C CYS A 540 12.29 26.23 18.90
N ALA A 541 13.17 25.48 19.58
CA ALA A 541 13.42 25.60 21.02
C ALA A 541 14.25 26.83 21.36
N LEU A 542 15.22 27.19 20.51
CA LEU A 542 16.03 28.41 20.68
C LEU A 542 15.24 29.67 20.29
N GLN A 543 14.38 29.59 19.26
CA GLN A 543 13.65 30.75 18.72
C GLN A 543 12.12 30.52 18.66
N PRO A 544 11.37 30.86 19.73
CA PRO A 544 9.91 30.66 19.81
C PRO A 544 9.13 31.50 18.78
N GLY A 545 8.86 30.86 17.65
CA GLY A 545 8.16 31.43 16.50
C GLY A 545 8.57 30.78 15.18
N LEU A 546 9.82 30.28 15.06
CA LEU A 546 10.28 29.57 13.86
C LEU A 546 9.40 28.36 13.54
N ALA A 547 8.90 27.69 14.57
CA ALA A 547 7.88 26.64 14.52
C ALA A 547 6.71 26.88 13.54
N GLN A 548 6.20 28.11 13.49
CA GLN A 548 5.07 28.49 12.62
C GLN A 548 5.54 28.98 11.24
N ILE A 549 6.76 29.52 11.16
CA ILE A 549 7.40 29.97 9.92
C ILE A 549 7.84 28.77 9.08
N TRP A 550 8.42 27.74 9.71
CA TRP A 550 8.80 26.49 9.06
C TRP A 550 7.58 25.73 8.53
N GLU A 551 6.46 25.73 9.25
CA GLU A 551 5.20 25.16 8.74
C GLU A 551 4.64 25.94 7.53
N ASP A 552 4.76 27.27 7.53
CA ASP A 552 4.34 28.12 6.41
C ASP A 552 5.22 27.97 5.15
N ILE A 553 6.52 27.67 5.32
CA ILE A 553 7.53 27.63 4.24
C ILE A 553 7.77 26.22 3.68
N LEU A 554 7.60 25.16 4.49
CA LEU A 554 7.75 23.77 4.02
C LEU A 554 6.50 23.26 3.29
N GLY A 555 5.30 23.75 3.67
CA GLY A 555 4.05 23.39 3.01
C GLY A 555 3.69 24.32 1.87
N PHE A 556 3.06 23.78 0.81
CA PHE A 556 2.54 24.54 -0.34
C PHE A 556 1.26 25.37 0.00
N GLU A 557 1.07 25.75 1.27
CA GLU A 557 -0.14 26.44 1.73
C GLU A 557 -0.01 27.97 1.77
N ASN A 558 1.21 28.53 1.74
CA ASN A 558 1.42 29.97 1.94
C ASN A 558 2.48 30.59 1.01
N ALA A 559 3.77 30.37 1.26
CA ALA A 559 4.85 30.89 0.42
C ALA A 559 6.16 30.12 0.63
N GLU A 560 6.63 29.48 -0.41
CA GLU A 560 7.69 28.47 -0.39
C GLU A 560 8.80 28.75 -1.42
N PHE A 561 9.84 27.92 -1.42
CA PHE A 561 11.04 28.12 -2.22
C PHE A 561 10.89 27.68 -3.69
N TYR A 562 11.10 28.61 -4.61
CA TYR A 562 11.10 28.37 -6.06
C TYR A 562 12.42 28.80 -6.72
N ILE A 563 12.94 27.99 -7.64
CA ILE A 563 14.13 28.29 -8.46
C ILE A 563 13.71 28.53 -9.91
N LYS A 564 14.02 29.70 -10.48
CA LYS A 564 13.55 30.09 -11.82
C LYS A 564 14.55 30.95 -12.59
N ARG A 565 14.72 30.66 -13.88
CA ARG A 565 15.60 31.39 -14.79
C ARG A 565 14.92 32.66 -15.32
N TRP A 566 15.56 33.81 -15.13
CA TRP A 566 15.04 35.12 -15.53
C TRP A 566 16.06 35.91 -16.39
N PRO A 567 16.13 35.66 -17.72
CA PRO A 567 17.16 36.25 -18.59
C PRO A 567 17.14 37.79 -18.66
N GLN A 568 16.01 38.42 -18.34
CA GLN A 568 15.90 39.89 -18.29
C GLN A 568 16.63 40.54 -17.08
N LEU A 569 17.19 39.73 -16.17
CA LEU A 569 17.96 40.19 -15.01
C LEU A 569 19.48 39.97 -15.18
N ASP A 570 19.92 39.46 -16.33
CA ASP A 570 21.35 39.27 -16.63
C ASP A 570 22.12 40.60 -16.58
N GLY A 571 23.22 40.62 -15.84
CA GLY A 571 24.06 41.81 -15.63
C GLY A 571 23.58 42.77 -14.54
N LEU A 572 22.42 42.53 -13.90
CA LEU A 572 22.02 43.25 -12.69
C LEU A 572 22.75 42.75 -11.45
N LEU A 573 22.89 43.61 -10.44
CA LEU A 573 23.46 43.25 -9.14
C LEU A 573 22.38 42.62 -8.24
N PHE A 574 22.79 41.73 -7.33
CA PHE A 574 21.86 41.06 -6.43
C PHE A 574 21.05 42.04 -5.55
N GLN A 575 21.65 43.16 -5.13
CA GLN A 575 20.92 44.25 -4.45
C GLN A 575 19.72 44.80 -5.24
N ASP A 576 19.83 44.87 -6.57
CA ASP A 576 18.77 45.39 -7.45
C ASP A 576 17.72 44.30 -7.71
N VAL A 577 18.18 43.05 -7.89
CA VAL A 577 17.33 41.87 -8.05
C VAL A 577 16.45 41.64 -6.82
N LEU A 578 16.99 41.80 -5.61
CA LEU A 578 16.28 41.64 -4.34
C LEU A 578 15.01 42.50 -4.23
N ILE A 579 15.03 43.72 -4.79
CA ILE A 579 13.89 44.65 -4.79
C ILE A 579 13.07 44.61 -6.11
N SER A 580 13.41 43.72 -7.04
CA SER A 580 12.76 43.62 -8.36
C SER A 580 11.44 42.85 -8.36
N PHE A 581 11.06 42.12 -7.29
CA PHE A 581 9.93 41.19 -7.30
C PHE A 581 8.79 41.62 -6.35
N PRO A 582 7.71 42.26 -6.84
CA PRO A 582 6.60 42.71 -5.99
C PRO A 582 5.98 41.59 -5.13
N GLU A 583 5.78 40.40 -5.72
CA GLU A 583 5.07 39.27 -5.10
C GLU A 583 6.00 38.11 -4.68
N ALA A 584 7.33 38.30 -4.66
CA ALA A 584 8.29 37.30 -4.16
C ALA A 584 9.47 37.95 -3.42
N ILE A 585 10.34 37.17 -2.76
CA ILE A 585 11.58 37.65 -2.14
C ILE A 585 12.76 36.79 -2.59
N PRO A 586 13.72 37.33 -3.38
CA PRO A 586 14.96 36.63 -3.72
C PRO A 586 15.81 36.31 -2.49
N CYS A 587 16.10 35.02 -2.31
CA CYS A 587 16.86 34.50 -1.16
C CYS A 587 18.24 33.94 -1.55
N GLY A 588 18.46 33.67 -2.85
CA GLY A 588 19.73 33.14 -3.34
C GLY A 588 19.85 33.11 -4.86
N VAL A 589 21.01 32.67 -5.34
CA VAL A 589 21.29 32.46 -6.77
C VAL A 589 21.90 31.08 -6.98
N LYS A 590 21.37 30.33 -7.95
CA LYS A 590 21.97 29.14 -8.53
C LYS A 590 22.96 29.56 -9.59
N VAL A 591 24.25 29.40 -9.29
CA VAL A 591 25.37 29.88 -10.11
C VAL A 591 25.69 28.86 -11.20
N ALA A 592 25.37 29.19 -12.45
CA ALA A 592 25.59 28.30 -13.59
C ALA A 592 27.08 28.01 -13.84
N ALA A 593 27.95 28.99 -13.55
CA ALA A 593 29.40 28.84 -13.65
C ALA A 593 29.99 27.83 -12.64
N GLU A 594 29.27 27.53 -11.55
CA GLU A 594 29.67 26.57 -10.51
C GLU A 594 28.89 25.23 -10.65
N GLY A 595 28.48 24.90 -11.87
CA GLY A 595 27.73 23.66 -12.16
C GLY A 595 26.29 23.66 -11.61
N GLY A 596 25.73 24.83 -11.30
CA GLY A 596 24.43 24.94 -10.65
C GLY A 596 24.48 24.74 -9.14
N LYS A 597 25.60 25.09 -8.48
CA LYS A 597 25.61 25.27 -7.03
C LYS A 597 24.66 26.41 -6.64
N ILE A 598 23.84 26.21 -5.61
CA ILE A 598 23.04 27.27 -4.99
C ILE A 598 23.94 28.02 -4.00
N LYS A 599 23.85 29.34 -3.99
CA LYS A 599 24.36 30.21 -2.93
C LYS A 599 23.17 30.95 -2.33
N LEU A 600 22.79 30.62 -1.10
CA LEU A 600 21.93 31.47 -0.29
C LEU A 600 22.69 32.75 0.09
N ASN A 601 21.95 33.84 0.30
CA ASN A 601 22.51 35.11 0.78
C ASN A 601 23.78 35.59 0.03
N PRO A 602 23.75 35.67 -1.32
CA PRO A 602 24.89 36.15 -2.09
C PRO A 602 25.16 37.63 -1.83
N ASP A 603 26.42 38.02 -2.02
CA ASP A 603 26.89 39.40 -1.85
C ASP A 603 26.09 40.35 -2.73
N ASP A 604 25.76 41.53 -2.22
CA ASP A 604 24.99 42.56 -2.96
C ASP A 604 25.60 42.91 -4.32
N ASN A 605 26.94 42.87 -4.39
CA ASN A 605 27.73 43.12 -5.60
C ASN A 605 27.80 41.92 -6.58
N TYR A 606 27.12 40.80 -6.31
CA TYR A 606 27.06 39.67 -7.23
C TYR A 606 26.25 40.05 -8.47
N ALA A 607 26.93 40.14 -9.62
CA ALA A 607 26.28 40.36 -10.92
C ALA A 607 25.78 39.02 -11.51
N LEU A 608 24.48 38.94 -11.81
CA LEU A 608 23.86 37.76 -12.42
C LEU A 608 24.42 37.52 -13.82
N LYS A 609 24.70 36.26 -14.15
CA LYS A 609 25.30 35.84 -15.43
C LYS A 609 24.29 35.09 -16.29
N GLU A 610 24.60 35.01 -17.59
CA GLU A 610 23.85 34.18 -18.53
C GLU A 610 23.84 32.72 -18.03
N GLY A 611 22.64 32.24 -17.72
CA GLY A 611 22.38 30.90 -17.17
C GLY A 611 22.08 30.85 -15.67
N ASP A 612 22.40 31.88 -14.89
CA ASP A 612 22.12 31.90 -13.44
C ASP A 612 20.60 31.91 -13.17
N GLU A 613 20.14 31.16 -12.18
CA GLU A 613 18.72 31.07 -11.80
C GLU A 613 18.52 31.63 -10.39
N ILE A 614 17.38 32.27 -10.14
CA ILE A 614 17.11 32.95 -8.86
C ILE A 614 16.28 32.02 -7.99
N LEU A 615 16.72 31.85 -6.74
CA LEU A 615 15.91 31.27 -5.67
C LEU A 615 15.08 32.39 -5.03
N VAL A 616 13.76 32.23 -4.99
CA VAL A 616 12.82 33.14 -4.31
C VAL A 616 11.95 32.39 -3.31
N ILE A 617 11.35 33.13 -2.37
CA ILE A 617 10.12 32.70 -1.67
C ILE A 617 8.92 33.37 -2.36
N ALA A 618 7.90 32.60 -2.76
CA ALA A 618 6.70 33.07 -3.48
C ALA A 618 5.46 32.18 -3.20
N GLU A 619 4.24 32.66 -3.52
CA GLU A 619 2.94 31.98 -3.21
C GLU A 619 2.62 30.77 -4.11
N ASP A 620 3.14 30.72 -5.34
CA ASP A 620 2.95 29.61 -6.29
C ASP A 620 3.98 29.74 -7.42
N ASP A 621 4.15 28.71 -8.26
CA ASP A 621 5.21 28.66 -9.28
C ASP A 621 5.06 29.74 -10.37
N ASP A 622 3.84 30.22 -10.62
CA ASP A 622 3.49 31.18 -11.68
C ASP A 622 3.11 32.60 -11.18
N THR A 623 2.94 32.80 -9.87
CA THR A 623 2.43 34.06 -9.27
C THR A 623 3.35 35.26 -9.41
N TYR A 624 4.66 35.04 -9.56
CA TYR A 624 5.68 36.09 -9.46
C TYR A 624 6.46 36.33 -10.76
N ALA A 625 6.81 37.59 -10.98
CA ALA A 625 7.68 38.07 -12.06
C ALA A 625 8.43 39.33 -11.65
N PRO A 626 9.59 39.64 -12.25
CA PRO A 626 10.30 40.88 -11.95
C PRO A 626 9.60 42.09 -12.59
N GLY A 627 9.42 43.14 -11.81
CA GLY A 627 8.92 44.45 -12.22
C GLY A 627 10.05 45.47 -12.43
N PRO A 628 9.70 46.76 -12.63
CA PRO A 628 10.69 47.84 -12.64
C PRO A 628 11.25 48.08 -11.24
N LEU A 629 12.52 48.46 -11.14
CA LEU A 629 13.16 48.83 -9.88
C LEU A 629 12.42 50.01 -9.21
N PRO A 630 12.03 49.89 -7.93
CA PRO A 630 11.36 50.97 -7.20
C PRO A 630 12.35 52.07 -6.78
N GLU A 631 11.87 53.32 -6.75
CA GLU A 631 12.59 54.42 -6.10
C GLU A 631 12.48 54.28 -4.57
N ILE A 632 13.56 53.83 -3.92
CA ILE A 632 13.63 53.65 -2.46
C ILE A 632 14.54 54.72 -1.84
N HIS A 633 14.12 55.29 -0.69
CA HIS A 633 14.88 56.30 0.03
C HIS A 633 15.90 55.67 0.99
N TRP A 634 17.18 55.97 0.75
CA TRP A 634 18.28 55.62 1.66
C TRP A 634 18.18 56.42 2.97
N SER A 635 17.57 55.79 3.96
CA SER A 635 17.35 56.32 5.32
C SER A 635 18.35 55.74 6.32
N SER A 636 18.54 56.43 7.45
CA SER A 636 19.54 56.03 8.45
C SER A 636 19.08 54.81 9.26
N CYS A 637 19.77 53.68 9.10
CA CYS A 637 19.59 52.50 9.97
C CYS A 637 20.07 52.80 11.41
N PRO A 638 19.39 52.28 12.45
CA PRO A 638 19.98 52.13 13.77
C PRO A 638 21.31 51.38 13.70
N LYS A 639 22.23 51.69 14.62
CA LYS A 639 23.51 50.98 14.78
C LYS A 639 23.56 50.26 16.12
N ILE A 640 22.64 49.33 16.29
CA ILE A 640 22.66 48.39 17.42
C ILE A 640 23.70 47.31 17.11
N ILE A 641 24.51 47.01 18.11
CA ILE A 641 25.45 45.88 18.10
C ILE A 641 24.69 44.72 18.71
N ASP A 642 24.77 43.55 18.08
CA ASP A 642 24.12 42.33 18.54
C ASP A 642 24.53 42.02 19.99
N PRO A 643 23.56 41.66 20.86
CA PRO A 643 23.86 41.28 22.24
C PRO A 643 24.68 39.99 22.24
N PRO A 644 25.62 39.81 23.18
CA PRO A 644 26.30 38.52 23.32
C PRO A 644 25.28 37.42 23.60
N LYS A 645 25.41 36.26 22.93
CA LYS A 645 24.66 35.04 23.28
C LYS A 645 24.90 34.74 24.77
N TYR A 646 23.83 34.43 25.51
CA TYR A 646 23.89 34.08 26.94
C TYR A 646 23.76 32.56 27.12
N PRO A 647 24.33 31.96 28.18
CA PRO A 647 24.18 30.53 28.43
C PRO A 647 22.73 30.17 28.78
N GLU A 648 22.19 29.16 28.11
CA GLU A 648 20.81 28.69 28.26
C GLU A 648 20.74 27.36 29.02
N LYS A 649 19.55 27.00 29.50
CA LYS A 649 19.30 25.72 30.18
C LYS A 649 18.18 24.95 29.51
N ILE A 650 18.53 23.85 28.86
CA ILE A 650 17.60 23.01 28.08
C ILE A 650 17.35 21.69 28.81
N LEU A 651 16.11 21.19 28.74
CA LEU A 651 15.72 19.87 29.25
C LEU A 651 15.24 18.96 28.10
N PHE A 652 15.92 17.84 27.90
CA PHE A 652 15.43 16.71 27.10
C PHE A 652 14.70 15.71 28.00
N CYS A 653 13.43 15.46 27.71
CA CYS A 653 12.59 14.44 28.33
C CYS A 653 12.41 13.25 27.38
N GLY A 654 12.97 12.09 27.74
CA GLY A 654 13.02 10.89 26.90
C GLY A 654 14.44 10.50 26.48
N TRP A 655 14.63 9.28 25.98
CA TRP A 655 15.85 8.89 25.25
C TRP A 655 15.46 8.61 23.80
N ARG A 656 15.83 9.52 22.89
CA ARG A 656 15.55 9.40 21.45
C ARG A 656 16.59 8.52 20.76
N ARG A 657 16.27 7.98 19.58
CA ARG A 657 17.32 7.58 18.62
C ARG A 657 18.11 8.84 18.22
N ASP A 658 19.41 8.68 17.97
CA ASP A 658 20.29 9.73 17.43
C ASP A 658 20.25 11.02 18.26
N ILE A 659 20.18 10.85 19.58
CA ILE A 659 20.13 11.96 20.54
C ILE A 659 21.48 12.70 20.60
N ASP A 660 22.55 12.02 20.22
CA ASP A 660 23.92 12.54 20.08
C ASP A 660 24.04 13.54 18.93
N ASP A 661 23.38 13.35 17.78
CA ASP A 661 23.27 14.37 16.73
C ASP A 661 22.55 15.62 17.27
N MET A 662 21.45 15.44 18.00
CA MET A 662 20.75 16.55 18.66
C MET A 662 21.62 17.26 19.72
N ILE A 663 22.58 16.58 20.32
CA ILE A 663 23.54 17.17 21.26
C ILE A 663 24.62 17.96 20.51
N MET A 664 25.12 17.47 19.37
CA MET A 664 26.05 18.19 18.49
C MET A 664 25.45 19.49 17.94
N VAL A 665 24.22 19.43 17.43
CA VAL A 665 23.50 20.63 16.93
C VAL A 665 23.32 21.67 18.04
N LEU A 666 23.06 21.25 19.28
CA LEU A 666 23.00 22.17 20.42
C LEU A 666 24.36 22.73 20.83
N GLU A 667 25.42 21.91 20.78
CA GLU A 667 26.80 22.34 21.06
C GLU A 667 27.28 23.43 20.10
N ALA A 668 26.94 23.34 18.82
CA ALA A 668 27.31 24.34 17.82
C ALA A 668 26.54 25.67 17.98
N LEU A 669 25.27 25.63 18.38
CA LEU A 669 24.39 26.81 18.41
C LEU A 669 24.44 27.59 19.73
N LEU A 670 24.64 26.92 20.86
CA LEU A 670 24.55 27.50 22.21
C LEU A 670 25.79 28.27 22.68
N ALA A 671 25.59 29.19 23.62
CA ALA A 671 26.67 29.97 24.21
C ALA A 671 27.52 29.16 25.22
N PRO A 672 28.81 29.51 25.39
CA PRO A 672 29.69 28.89 26.39
C PRO A 672 29.13 28.91 27.82
N GLY A 673 29.07 27.74 28.45
CA GLY A 673 28.57 27.55 29.81
C GLY A 673 27.07 27.24 29.90
N SER A 674 26.43 26.83 28.80
CA SER A 674 25.05 26.35 28.77
C SER A 674 24.91 24.97 29.45
N GLU A 675 23.70 24.61 29.86
CA GLU A 675 23.41 23.34 30.56
C GLU A 675 22.34 22.51 29.81
N LEU A 676 22.69 21.30 29.37
CA LEU A 676 21.74 20.35 28.78
C LEU A 676 21.40 19.23 29.77
N TRP A 677 20.18 19.23 30.28
CA TRP A 677 19.67 18.22 31.20
C TRP A 677 19.00 17.08 30.44
N MET A 678 19.41 15.84 30.70
CA MET A 678 18.80 14.64 30.12
C MET A 678 17.99 13.89 31.18
N PHE A 679 16.67 13.84 31.03
CA PHE A 679 15.76 13.14 31.94
C PHE A 679 15.04 11.98 31.25
N ASN A 680 15.46 10.76 31.57
CA ASN A 680 14.93 9.52 30.96
C ASN A 680 15.24 8.28 31.81
N GLU A 681 14.73 7.12 31.36
CA GLU A 681 14.77 5.84 32.08
C GLU A 681 16.09 5.07 31.90
N VAL A 682 17.00 5.54 31.04
CA VAL A 682 18.33 4.91 30.82
C VAL A 682 19.24 5.16 32.03
N PRO A 683 19.89 4.14 32.62
CA PRO A 683 20.81 4.32 33.75
C PRO A 683 22.00 5.22 33.38
N GLU A 684 22.37 6.16 34.25
CA GLU A 684 23.42 7.17 34.02
C GLU A 684 24.73 6.58 33.44
N LYS A 685 25.17 5.42 33.96
CA LYS A 685 26.39 4.70 33.55
C LYS A 685 26.35 4.10 32.14
N GLU A 686 25.17 3.96 31.55
CA GLU A 686 24.98 3.42 30.22
C GLU A 686 24.86 4.54 29.17
N ARG A 687 24.54 5.77 29.61
CA ARG A 687 24.41 6.96 28.75
C ARG A 687 25.74 7.37 28.14
N GLU A 688 26.79 7.52 28.97
CA GLU A 688 28.14 7.86 28.50
C GLU A 688 28.61 6.88 27.42
N LYS A 689 28.32 5.58 27.61
CA LYS A 689 28.66 4.54 26.64
C LYS A 689 27.85 4.67 25.36
N LYS A 690 26.51 4.81 25.43
CA LYS A 690 25.65 4.99 24.23
C LYS A 690 26.12 6.18 23.39
N LEU A 691 26.35 7.34 24.02
CA LEU A 691 26.82 8.55 23.34
C LEU A 691 28.21 8.34 22.69
N THR A 692 29.13 7.68 23.40
CA THR A 692 30.46 7.37 22.83
C THR A 692 30.37 6.32 21.71
N ASP A 693 29.44 5.36 21.77
CA ASP A 693 29.24 4.35 20.73
C ASP A 693 28.68 4.97 19.43
N GLY A 694 27.86 6.03 19.52
CA GLY A 694 27.39 6.84 18.38
C GLY A 694 28.39 7.89 17.88
N GLY A 695 29.47 8.14 18.63
CA GLY A 695 30.59 8.99 18.21
C GLY A 695 30.71 10.33 18.95
N LEU A 696 29.81 10.65 19.89
CA LEU A 696 29.89 11.86 20.70
C LEU A 696 30.98 11.75 21.77
N GLU A 697 32.13 12.39 21.53
CA GLU A 697 33.17 12.57 22.55
C GLU A 697 32.75 13.64 23.58
N ILE A 698 32.06 13.23 24.64
CA ILE A 698 31.63 14.11 25.76
C ILE A 698 32.75 15.04 26.28
N PRO A 699 34.03 14.64 26.40
CA PRO A 699 35.12 15.54 26.82
C PRO A 699 35.52 16.62 25.81
N GLY A 700 34.99 16.57 24.58
CA GLY A 700 35.22 17.54 23.51
C GLY A 700 34.16 18.64 23.40
N LEU A 701 33.13 18.62 24.24
CA LEU A 701 32.14 19.70 24.36
C LEU A 701 32.78 20.93 25.01
N GLU A 702 32.73 22.08 24.33
CA GLU A 702 33.24 23.37 24.79
C GLU A 702 32.12 24.28 25.32
N ASN A 703 30.92 24.22 24.74
CA ASN A 703 29.81 25.12 25.04
C ASN A 703 28.83 24.58 26.09
N ILE A 704 28.41 23.32 25.99
CA ILE A 704 27.37 22.73 26.85
C ILE A 704 27.94 21.82 27.95
N THR A 705 27.31 21.85 29.13
CA THR A 705 27.53 20.86 30.21
C THR A 705 26.36 19.90 30.30
N LEU A 706 26.62 18.60 30.15
CA LEU A 706 25.60 17.55 30.25
C LEU A 706 25.24 17.26 31.71
N VAL A 707 23.95 17.21 32.03
CA VAL A 707 23.43 16.92 33.38
C VAL A 707 22.44 15.76 33.34
N HIS A 708 22.89 14.56 33.74
CA HIS A 708 22.05 13.37 33.71
C HIS A 708 21.09 13.28 34.89
N ARG A 709 19.83 12.89 34.63
CA ARG A 709 18.82 12.56 35.63
C ARG A 709 18.08 11.29 35.22
N GLU A 710 18.01 10.32 36.12
CA GLU A 710 17.29 9.06 35.92
C GLU A 710 15.83 9.20 36.38
N GLY A 711 14.88 8.86 35.52
CA GLY A 711 13.47 8.84 35.87
C GLY A 711 12.50 8.71 34.68
N ASN A 712 11.36 8.08 34.96
CA ASN A 712 10.27 7.92 34.00
C ASN A 712 9.46 9.22 33.82
N ALA A 713 9.33 9.66 32.57
CA ALA A 713 8.74 10.94 32.18
C ALA A 713 7.21 11.03 32.32
N VAL A 714 6.49 9.91 32.51
CA VAL A 714 5.03 9.92 32.79
C VAL A 714 4.70 9.75 34.27
N ILE A 715 5.70 9.82 35.16
CA ILE A 715 5.50 9.76 36.62
C ILE A 715 5.71 11.15 37.23
N LYS A 716 4.62 11.79 37.65
CA LYS A 716 4.60 13.14 38.26
C LYS A 716 5.69 13.33 39.32
N ARG A 717 5.81 12.37 40.25
CA ARG A 717 6.80 12.38 41.35
C ARG A 717 8.26 12.48 40.90
N HIS A 718 8.58 12.04 39.67
CA HIS A 718 9.95 12.12 39.14
C HIS A 718 10.19 13.47 38.47
N LEU A 719 9.25 13.95 37.67
CA LEU A 719 9.26 15.33 37.14
C LEU A 719 9.27 16.38 38.29
N GLU A 720 8.58 16.10 39.40
CA GLU A 720 8.59 16.92 40.62
C GLU A 720 9.96 17.02 41.31
N SER A 721 10.98 16.26 40.88
CA SER A 721 12.37 16.42 41.33
C SER A 721 13.18 17.43 40.50
N LEU A 722 12.68 17.82 39.31
CA LEU A 722 13.37 18.72 38.39
C LEU A 722 13.04 20.20 38.66
N PRO A 723 13.96 21.14 38.38
CA PRO A 723 13.70 22.58 38.49
C PRO A 723 13.00 23.11 37.21
N LEU A 724 11.78 22.61 36.95
CA LEU A 724 10.98 22.89 35.74
C LEU A 724 10.71 24.37 35.45
N GLU A 725 11.00 25.28 36.39
CA GLU A 725 10.82 26.73 36.28
C GLU A 725 12.13 27.48 35.96
N THR A 726 13.23 26.74 35.73
CA THR A 726 14.57 27.29 35.42
C THR A 726 15.12 26.86 34.06
N PHE A 727 14.36 26.10 33.28
CA PHE A 727 14.69 25.77 31.90
C PHE A 727 14.07 26.83 30.98
N ASP A 728 14.87 27.34 30.06
CA ASP A 728 14.39 28.25 29.02
C ASP A 728 13.52 27.47 28.02
N SER A 729 13.97 26.25 27.66
CA SER A 729 13.27 25.33 26.76
C SER A 729 13.27 23.87 27.25
N ILE A 730 12.14 23.19 27.02
CA ILE A 730 11.90 21.79 27.35
C ILE A 730 11.44 21.06 26.08
N LEU A 731 12.21 20.06 25.64
CA LEU A 731 11.88 19.20 24.52
C LEU A 731 11.42 17.84 25.07
N ILE A 732 10.22 17.42 24.66
CA ILE A 732 9.66 16.11 24.97
C ILE A 732 9.82 15.25 23.70
N LEU A 733 10.72 14.27 23.77
CA LEU A 733 11.16 13.47 22.64
C LEU A 733 10.43 12.12 22.60
N ALA A 734 10.26 11.56 21.40
CA ALA A 734 9.87 10.17 21.23
C ALA A 734 10.94 9.25 21.83
N ASP A 735 10.53 8.30 22.66
CA ASP A 735 11.46 7.38 23.33
C ASP A 735 11.75 6.17 22.43
N GLU A 736 13.04 5.93 22.14
CA GLU A 736 13.58 4.83 21.33
C GLU A 736 12.93 3.48 21.66
N SER A 737 12.63 3.25 22.95
CA SER A 737 12.04 2.00 23.44
C SER A 737 10.58 1.76 23.04
N LEU A 738 9.89 2.78 22.49
CA LEU A 738 8.45 2.76 22.20
C LEU A 738 8.07 3.41 20.85
N GLU A 739 9.05 3.90 20.09
CA GLU A 739 8.87 4.58 18.80
C GLU A 739 8.20 3.68 17.73
N ASP A 740 8.51 2.37 17.73
CA ASP A 740 7.84 1.32 16.96
C ASP A 740 6.29 1.36 17.08
N SER A 741 5.76 2.00 18.12
CA SER A 741 4.34 2.21 18.35
C SER A 741 4.01 3.70 18.52
N ILE A 742 4.01 4.43 17.41
CA ILE A 742 3.50 5.81 17.22
C ILE A 742 2.47 6.24 18.28
N VAL A 743 1.34 5.53 18.39
CA VAL A 743 0.23 5.88 19.30
C VAL A 743 0.62 5.82 20.79
N HIS A 744 1.53 4.91 21.18
CA HIS A 744 2.06 4.82 22.54
C HIS A 744 3.16 5.85 22.82
N SER A 745 3.98 6.20 21.82
CA SER A 745 4.94 7.30 21.92
C SER A 745 4.21 8.64 22.13
N ASP A 746 3.28 8.98 21.24
CA ASP A 746 2.38 10.13 21.34
C ASP A 746 1.68 10.24 22.71
N SER A 747 1.13 9.11 23.19
CA SER A 747 0.45 9.04 24.49
C SER A 747 1.39 9.35 25.66
N ARG A 748 2.68 9.01 25.58
CA ARG A 748 3.68 9.38 26.59
C ARG A 748 4.05 10.85 26.48
N SER A 749 4.35 11.35 25.28
CA SER A 749 4.73 12.75 25.08
C SER A 749 3.64 13.71 25.60
N LEU A 750 2.37 13.42 25.30
CA LEU A 750 1.24 14.21 25.83
C LEU A 750 1.03 14.06 27.34
N ALA A 751 1.25 12.87 27.91
CA ALA A 751 1.18 12.69 29.36
C ALA A 751 2.29 13.48 30.08
N THR A 752 3.53 13.47 29.56
CA THR A 752 4.65 14.27 30.07
C THR A 752 4.37 15.76 29.95
N LEU A 753 3.87 16.23 28.79
CA LEU A 753 3.47 17.63 28.57
C LEU A 753 2.44 18.11 29.60
N LEU A 754 1.35 17.35 29.77
CA LEU A 754 0.30 17.64 30.74
C LEU A 754 0.86 17.71 32.17
N LEU A 755 1.70 16.74 32.56
CA LEU A 755 2.28 16.69 33.90
C LEU A 755 3.26 17.84 34.17
N ILE A 756 4.10 18.22 33.20
CA ILE A 756 5.02 19.36 33.38
C ILE A 756 4.23 20.66 33.60
N ARG A 757 3.22 20.94 32.76
CA ARG A 757 2.34 22.10 32.95
C ARG A 757 1.59 22.04 34.29
N GLU A 758 1.06 20.89 34.69
CA GLU A 758 0.38 20.73 35.99
C GLU A 758 1.33 21.01 37.17
N ILE A 759 2.58 20.54 37.11
CA ILE A 759 3.59 20.78 38.15
C ILE A 759 3.99 22.26 38.21
N GLN A 760 4.24 22.90 37.07
CA GLN A 760 4.56 24.33 37.00
C GLN A 760 3.41 25.17 37.59
N LEU A 761 2.15 24.91 37.20
CA LEU A 761 0.97 25.55 37.78
C LEU A 761 0.83 25.32 39.29
N THR A 762 1.14 24.12 39.77
CA THR A 762 1.09 23.77 41.20
C THR A 762 2.17 24.50 42.02
N ARG A 763 3.34 24.74 41.42
CA ARG A 763 4.51 25.37 42.07
C ARG A 763 4.52 26.90 41.99
N LEU A 764 3.77 27.51 41.07
CA LEU A 764 3.63 28.97 40.94
C LEU A 764 2.56 29.52 41.90
N PRO A 765 2.91 30.13 43.04
CA PRO A 765 1.91 30.75 43.92
C PRO A 765 1.31 31.98 43.24
N TYR A 766 -0.02 32.10 43.33
CA TYR A 766 -0.80 33.24 42.87
C TYR A 766 -0.16 34.57 43.33
N ARG A 767 0.40 35.33 42.39
CA ARG A 767 1.11 36.58 42.66
C ARG A 767 0.16 37.75 42.40
N ASP A 768 -0.11 38.56 43.41
CA ASP A 768 -1.05 39.70 43.37
C ASP A 768 -0.64 40.78 42.35
N VAL A 769 -0.94 40.55 41.06
CA VAL A 769 -0.93 41.60 40.03
C VAL A 769 -2.16 42.47 40.25
N LYS A 770 -2.00 43.53 41.05
CA LYS A 770 -3.04 44.56 41.22
C LYS A 770 -3.47 45.10 39.85
N PRO A 771 -4.74 44.95 39.45
CA PRO A 771 -5.19 45.43 38.15
C PRO A 771 -5.32 46.96 38.19
N THR A 772 -4.33 47.68 37.66
CA THR A 772 -4.51 49.11 37.35
C THR A 772 -5.55 49.20 36.23
N SER A 773 -6.65 49.89 36.50
CA SER A 773 -7.93 49.66 35.84
C SER A 773 -8.15 50.50 34.59
N LEU A 774 -8.76 49.91 33.55
CA LEU A 774 -10.03 50.41 32.98
C LEU A 774 -10.67 49.45 31.93
N ARG A 775 -11.69 48.73 32.40
CA ARG A 775 -12.90 48.23 31.71
C ARG A 775 -12.95 48.22 30.15
N VAL A 776 -13.09 47.02 29.59
CA VAL A 776 -14.30 46.62 28.85
C VAL A 776 -14.76 45.26 29.39
N SER A 777 -16.05 44.92 29.31
CA SER A 777 -16.64 43.72 29.90
C SER A 777 -17.45 42.90 28.89
N GLY A 778 -17.21 41.59 28.81
CA GLY A 778 -18.07 40.68 28.04
C GLY A 778 -17.61 39.23 28.09
N TYR A 779 -18.59 38.32 28.23
CA TYR A 779 -18.51 36.85 28.06
C TYR A 779 -17.73 36.02 29.08
N SER A 780 -18.15 34.75 29.16
CA SER A 780 -17.77 33.73 30.15
C SER A 780 -17.01 32.57 29.50
N HIS A 781 -16.42 31.70 30.33
CA HIS A 781 -15.59 30.53 29.95
C HIS A 781 -14.23 30.83 29.27
N SER A 782 -13.21 31.15 30.08
CA SER A 782 -11.78 30.82 29.81
C SER A 782 -10.79 31.18 30.95
N SER A 783 -11.24 31.28 32.22
CA SER A 783 -10.37 31.78 33.32
C SER A 783 -9.09 30.97 33.53
N TRP A 784 -9.16 29.64 33.40
CA TRP A 784 -8.01 28.74 33.58
C TRP A 784 -7.02 28.80 32.41
N ILE A 785 -7.51 28.97 31.17
CA ILE A 785 -6.65 29.10 29.98
C ILE A 785 -5.75 30.34 30.13
N ARG A 786 -6.28 31.44 30.68
CA ARG A 786 -5.49 32.65 30.92
C ARG A 786 -4.48 32.52 32.06
N GLU A 787 -4.71 31.60 33.01
CA GLU A 787 -3.73 31.25 34.05
C GLU A 787 -2.64 30.31 33.49
N MET A 788 -2.98 29.41 32.57
CA MET A 788 -2.00 28.61 31.81
C MET A 788 -1.14 29.47 30.87
N GLN A 789 -1.72 30.48 30.22
CA GLN A 789 -0.96 31.46 29.43
C GLN A 789 0.11 32.14 30.31
N GLN A 790 -0.26 32.58 31.52
CA GLN A 790 0.67 33.18 32.48
C GLN A 790 1.67 32.20 33.14
N ALA A 791 1.56 30.89 32.85
CA ALA A 791 2.55 29.88 33.20
C ALA A 791 3.44 29.47 32.01
N SER A 792 3.00 29.70 30.77
CA SER A 792 3.80 29.57 29.54
C SER A 792 4.86 30.68 29.43
N ASP A 793 4.60 31.87 29.98
CA ASP A 793 5.47 33.08 30.06
C ASP A 793 6.92 32.89 30.63
N LYS A 794 7.42 31.65 30.81
CA LYS A 794 8.73 31.34 31.41
C LYS A 794 9.50 30.14 30.88
N SER A 795 8.88 29.20 30.17
CA SER A 795 9.57 28.03 29.63
C SER A 795 8.82 27.48 28.42
N ILE A 796 9.50 27.41 27.28
CA ILE A 796 8.95 26.91 26.03
C ILE A 796 8.86 25.38 26.14
N ILE A 797 7.71 24.79 25.81
CA ILE A 797 7.56 23.33 25.75
C ILE A 797 7.19 22.89 24.34
N ILE A 798 8.09 22.10 23.74
CA ILE A 798 7.93 21.45 22.44
C ILE A 798 7.75 19.95 22.65
N SER A 799 6.79 19.36 21.94
CA SER A 799 6.54 17.91 21.94
C SER A 799 6.71 17.35 20.53
N GLU A 800 7.53 16.30 20.42
CA GLU A 800 7.53 15.38 19.27
C GLU A 800 6.24 14.55 19.35
N ILE A 801 5.46 14.54 18.27
CA ILE A 801 4.20 13.80 18.12
C ILE A 801 4.17 13.21 16.71
N LEU A 802 4.23 11.88 16.60
CA LEU A 802 4.47 11.20 15.34
C LEU A 802 3.20 11.17 14.46
N ASP A 803 2.00 11.03 15.04
CA ASP A 803 0.73 11.04 14.29
C ASP A 803 0.18 12.46 14.10
N SER A 804 0.02 12.89 12.84
CA SER A 804 -0.60 14.19 12.50
C SER A 804 -2.06 14.31 12.99
N ARG A 805 -2.76 13.19 13.20
CA ARG A 805 -4.10 13.17 13.80
C ARG A 805 -4.05 13.50 15.29
N THR A 806 -3.02 13.05 16.00
CA THR A 806 -2.78 13.45 17.40
C THR A 806 -2.48 14.95 17.48
N ARG A 807 -1.59 15.47 16.61
CA ARG A 807 -1.27 16.90 16.52
C ARG A 807 -2.52 17.79 16.40
N ASN A 808 -3.47 17.39 15.55
CA ASN A 808 -4.74 18.12 15.35
C ASN A 808 -5.69 18.11 16.56
N LEU A 809 -5.57 17.16 17.49
CA LEU A 809 -6.32 17.18 18.75
C LEU A 809 -5.66 18.10 19.79
N VAL A 810 -4.33 18.25 19.74
CA VAL A 810 -3.55 19.03 20.70
C VAL A 810 -3.54 20.51 20.36
N SER A 811 -3.48 20.87 19.06
CA SER A 811 -3.50 22.28 18.61
C SER A 811 -4.74 23.05 19.10
N VAL A 812 -5.90 22.39 19.12
CA VAL A 812 -7.17 22.92 19.66
C VAL A 812 -7.09 23.24 21.16
N SER A 813 -6.17 22.62 21.90
CA SER A 813 -6.07 22.74 23.36
C SER A 813 -5.10 23.82 23.86
N ARG A 814 -4.15 24.29 23.02
CA ARG A 814 -3.07 25.24 23.39
C ARG A 814 -2.28 24.86 24.66
N ILE A 815 -2.01 23.57 24.88
CA ILE A 815 -1.33 23.07 26.10
C ILE A 815 0.21 23.13 25.99
N SER A 816 0.76 22.78 24.84
CA SER A 816 2.15 23.07 24.45
C SER A 816 2.23 24.36 23.65
N ASP A 817 3.42 24.97 23.62
CA ASP A 817 3.68 26.15 22.78
C ASP A 817 3.91 25.74 21.32
N TYR A 818 4.42 24.53 21.08
CA TYR A 818 4.47 23.90 19.76
C TYR A 818 4.26 22.37 19.80
N VAL A 819 3.80 21.81 18.67
CA VAL A 819 3.72 20.37 18.41
C VAL A 819 4.24 20.13 17.00
N LEU A 820 5.36 19.42 16.92
CA LEU A 820 6.00 19.03 15.66
C LEU A 820 5.59 17.58 15.33
N SER A 821 5.41 17.28 14.04
CA SER A 821 5.07 15.93 13.58
C SER A 821 5.67 15.57 12.22
N ASN A 822 5.50 14.29 11.89
CA ASN A 822 5.78 13.70 10.58
C ASN A 822 5.10 14.42 9.38
N GLU A 823 4.17 15.36 9.62
CA GLU A 823 3.63 16.22 8.56
C GLU A 823 4.72 17.10 7.92
N LEU A 824 5.71 17.57 8.69
CA LEU A 824 6.84 18.34 8.14
C LEU A 824 7.76 17.47 7.25
N VAL A 825 7.90 16.18 7.55
CA VAL A 825 8.60 15.22 6.68
C VAL A 825 7.84 15.08 5.36
N SER A 826 6.51 14.93 5.41
CA SER A 826 5.66 14.86 4.21
C SER A 826 5.72 16.14 3.36
N MET A 827 5.88 17.31 4.01
CA MET A 827 6.10 18.60 3.35
C MET A 827 7.45 18.63 2.63
N ALA A 828 8.56 18.35 3.33
CA ALA A 828 9.90 18.32 2.73
C ALA A 828 10.00 17.30 1.56
N LEU A 829 9.45 16.09 1.74
CA LEU A 829 9.37 15.08 0.67
C LEU A 829 8.58 15.57 -0.55
N ALA A 830 7.55 16.41 -0.36
CA ALA A 830 6.78 16.99 -1.46
C ALA A 830 7.56 18.10 -2.19
N MET A 831 8.24 19.00 -1.46
CA MET A 831 9.11 20.03 -2.05
C MET A 831 10.19 19.42 -2.93
N VAL A 832 10.94 18.46 -2.38
CA VAL A 832 12.05 17.78 -3.07
C VAL A 832 11.53 16.91 -4.22
N ALA A 833 10.27 16.47 -4.20
CA ALA A 833 9.65 15.75 -5.31
C ALA A 833 9.29 16.65 -6.51
N GLU A 834 8.88 17.91 -6.29
CA GLU A 834 8.60 18.84 -7.40
C GLU A 834 9.88 19.48 -7.96
N ASP A 835 10.82 19.93 -7.11
CA ASP A 835 12.19 20.27 -7.52
C ASP A 835 13.25 19.72 -6.55
N LYS A 836 14.03 18.76 -7.06
CA LYS A 836 15.12 18.07 -6.35
C LYS A 836 16.19 19.02 -5.81
N GLN A 837 16.32 20.21 -6.42
CA GLN A 837 17.32 21.21 -6.03
C GLN A 837 17.01 21.87 -4.68
N ILE A 838 15.73 21.87 -4.26
CA ILE A 838 15.30 22.44 -2.97
C ILE A 838 15.89 21.64 -1.79
N ASN A 839 16.25 20.36 -1.99
CA ASN A 839 16.91 19.56 -0.93
C ASN A 839 18.17 20.28 -0.40
N ARG A 840 18.96 20.90 -1.28
CA ARG A 840 20.18 21.63 -0.91
C ARG A 840 19.92 22.94 -0.17
N VAL A 841 18.76 23.55 -0.40
CA VAL A 841 18.32 24.75 0.32
C VAL A 841 17.90 24.38 1.74
N LEU A 842 17.20 23.25 1.89
CA LEU A 842 16.81 22.70 3.19
C LEU A 842 18.03 22.17 3.96
N GLU A 843 18.94 21.44 3.30
CA GLU A 843 20.23 21.01 3.88
C GLU A 843 21.02 22.22 4.44
N GLU A 844 21.13 23.35 3.70
CA GLU A 844 21.83 24.54 4.20
C GLU A 844 21.08 25.24 5.35
N LEU A 845 19.74 25.33 5.31
CA LEU A 845 18.94 26.01 6.34
C LEU A 845 18.71 25.17 7.63
N PHE A 846 18.98 23.87 7.59
CA PHE A 846 18.95 22.97 8.77
C PHE A 846 20.35 22.69 9.34
N ALA A 847 21.43 22.92 8.58
CA ALA A 847 22.80 22.76 9.03
C ALA A 847 23.19 23.77 10.13
N GLU A 848 24.21 23.42 10.91
CA GLU A 848 24.84 24.35 11.86
C GLU A 848 25.80 25.33 11.16
N GLU A 849 26.39 24.93 10.02
CA GLU A 849 27.21 25.79 9.16
C GLU A 849 26.41 26.28 7.95
N GLY A 850 26.26 27.60 7.79
CA GLY A 850 25.67 28.19 6.59
C GLY A 850 24.81 29.41 6.89
N ASN A 851 23.67 29.48 6.20
CA ASN A 851 22.62 30.45 6.50
C ASN A 851 21.49 29.76 7.28
N GLU A 852 21.06 30.35 8.39
CA GLU A 852 19.90 29.92 9.17
C GLU A 852 18.72 30.91 9.01
N MET A 853 17.51 30.48 9.42
CA MET A 853 16.38 31.41 9.60
C MET A 853 16.31 31.92 11.04
N CYS A 854 16.30 33.25 11.19
CA CYS A 854 16.34 33.95 12.47
C CYS A 854 15.13 34.88 12.65
N ILE A 855 14.69 35.05 13.89
CA ILE A 855 13.76 36.11 14.32
C ILE A 855 14.58 37.19 15.04
N LYS A 856 14.81 38.32 14.36
CA LYS A 856 15.59 39.45 14.90
C LYS A 856 14.66 40.60 15.36
N PRO A 857 14.94 41.31 16.48
CA PRO A 857 14.11 42.41 16.99
C PRO A 857 14.00 43.61 16.02
N ALA A 858 12.88 44.32 16.04
CA ALA A 858 12.69 45.51 15.18
C ALA A 858 13.72 46.62 15.43
N GLU A 859 14.23 46.78 16.65
CA GLU A 859 15.21 47.81 17.00
C GLU A 859 16.54 47.74 16.21
N PHE A 860 16.88 46.58 15.63
CA PHE A 860 18.06 46.44 14.77
C PHE A 860 17.89 47.17 13.43
N TYR A 861 16.64 47.37 12.98
CA TYR A 861 16.30 47.88 11.66
C TYR A 861 15.64 49.25 11.69
N LEU A 862 14.89 49.61 12.73
CA LEU A 862 14.06 50.82 12.74
C LEU A 862 13.92 51.49 14.11
N PHE A 863 13.53 52.77 14.09
CA PHE A 863 13.21 53.55 15.29
C PHE A 863 11.73 53.40 15.67
N ASP A 864 11.38 53.63 16.94
CA ASP A 864 9.98 53.51 17.40
C ASP A 864 9.03 54.45 16.64
N GLN A 865 7.91 53.90 16.16
CA GLN A 865 6.89 54.58 15.35
C GLN A 865 7.41 55.15 14.02
N GLU A 866 8.56 54.67 13.51
CA GLU A 866 9.08 55.03 12.20
C GLU A 866 8.14 54.54 11.08
N GLU A 867 7.90 55.41 10.09
CA GLU A 867 6.93 55.20 9.00
C GLU A 867 7.68 54.87 7.70
N ILE A 868 7.93 53.57 7.46
CA ILE A 868 8.75 53.06 6.35
C ILE A 868 8.11 51.84 5.67
N THR A 869 8.51 51.60 4.43
CA THR A 869 8.10 50.45 3.60
C THR A 869 8.84 49.17 3.99
N PHE A 870 8.34 48.01 3.54
CA PHE A 870 9.03 46.74 3.77
C PHE A 870 10.37 46.67 3.01
N TYR A 871 10.44 47.20 1.79
CA TYR A 871 11.72 47.22 1.04
C TYR A 871 12.80 48.12 1.68
N GLU A 872 12.42 49.21 2.37
CA GLU A 872 13.40 49.98 3.15
C GLU A 872 14.00 49.16 4.30
N ILE A 873 13.21 48.29 4.93
CA ILE A 873 13.67 47.36 5.97
C ILE A 873 14.56 46.26 5.37
N VAL A 874 14.19 45.70 4.21
CA VAL A 874 15.03 44.75 3.45
C VAL A 874 16.41 45.36 3.15
N ILE A 875 16.47 46.59 2.65
CA ILE A 875 17.73 47.31 2.36
C ILE A 875 18.52 47.62 3.64
N ARG A 876 17.86 47.87 4.78
CA ARG A 876 18.55 47.99 6.07
C ARG A 876 19.14 46.65 6.54
N GLY A 877 18.43 45.54 6.35
CA GLY A 877 18.95 44.19 6.60
C GLY A 877 20.20 43.84 5.78
N ARG A 878 20.28 44.31 4.52
CA ARG A 878 21.51 44.15 3.71
C ARG A 878 22.75 44.81 4.31
N GLN A 879 22.59 45.90 5.08
CA GLN A 879 23.71 46.53 5.81
C GLN A 879 24.29 45.65 6.94
N ARG A 880 23.57 44.58 7.31
CA ARG A 880 23.94 43.54 8.28
C ARG A 880 24.20 42.17 7.60
N ASN A 881 24.16 42.12 6.26
CA ASN A 881 24.17 40.90 5.43
C ASN A 881 23.04 39.90 5.75
N GLU A 882 21.87 40.41 6.14
CA GLU A 882 20.65 39.64 6.42
C GLU A 882 19.66 39.80 5.23
N ILE A 883 18.87 38.78 4.88
CA ILE A 883 17.75 38.90 3.93
C ILE A 883 16.45 38.89 4.71
N VAL A 884 15.71 40.00 4.74
CA VAL A 884 14.43 40.08 5.45
C VAL A 884 13.33 39.42 4.60
N ILE A 885 12.82 38.27 5.04
CA ILE A 885 11.80 37.46 4.35
C ILE A 885 10.38 37.69 4.88
N GLY A 886 10.22 38.28 6.07
CA GLY A 886 8.91 38.49 6.68
C GLY A 886 8.94 39.27 8.00
N PHE A 887 7.79 39.35 8.67
CA PHE A 887 7.65 39.97 9.99
C PHE A 887 6.51 39.37 10.80
N ARG A 888 6.55 39.52 12.13
CA ARG A 888 5.41 39.31 13.04
C ARG A 888 5.14 40.61 13.79
N LEU A 889 3.91 41.11 13.71
CA LEU A 889 3.49 42.32 14.44
C LEU A 889 3.25 41.99 15.92
N ALA A 890 3.49 42.97 16.80
CA ALA A 890 3.38 42.83 18.26
C ALA A 890 2.04 42.27 18.78
N ASN A 891 0.95 42.45 18.01
CA ASN A 891 -0.41 42.01 18.35
C ASN A 891 -0.91 40.84 17.46
N ALA A 892 -0.03 40.17 16.69
CA ALA A 892 -0.40 39.09 15.77
C ALA A 892 0.09 37.72 16.26
N GLU A 893 -0.78 36.70 16.22
CA GLU A 893 -0.43 35.32 16.61
C GLU A 893 0.46 34.60 15.57
N ARG A 894 0.50 35.05 14.30
CA ARG A 894 1.31 34.47 13.22
C ARG A 894 2.23 35.51 12.60
N ALA A 895 3.36 35.04 12.07
CA ALA A 895 4.21 35.79 11.16
C ALA A 895 3.55 35.94 9.77
N ILE A 896 4.09 36.84 8.96
CA ILE A 896 3.77 37.01 7.54
C ILE A 896 5.08 36.93 6.77
N ILE A 897 5.27 35.83 6.04
CA ILE A 897 6.35 35.62 5.09
C ILE A 897 5.91 36.17 3.72
N ASN A 898 6.86 36.66 2.91
CA ASN A 898 6.61 37.28 1.60
C ASN A 898 5.44 38.30 1.61
N PRO A 899 5.47 39.33 2.48
CA PRO A 899 4.32 40.21 2.70
C PRO A 899 3.91 40.96 1.42
N PRO A 900 2.61 40.97 1.05
CA PRO A 900 2.11 41.64 -0.14
C PRO A 900 2.18 43.17 0.00
N GLY A 901 2.33 43.87 -1.12
CA GLY A 901 2.33 45.33 -1.15
C GLY A 901 3.58 45.96 -0.51
N LYS A 902 4.77 45.40 -0.75
CA LYS A 902 6.07 45.75 -0.14
C LYS A 902 6.46 47.25 -0.15
N LEU A 903 5.87 48.04 -1.06
CA LEU A 903 6.04 49.50 -1.20
C LEU A 903 5.05 50.35 -0.37
N GLN A 904 4.11 49.75 0.36
CA GLN A 904 3.19 50.51 1.22
C GLN A 904 3.92 50.91 2.52
N PRO A 905 4.03 52.21 2.86
CA PRO A 905 4.64 52.63 4.11
C PRO A 905 3.74 52.24 5.29
N ARG A 906 4.39 51.78 6.37
CA ARG A 906 3.73 51.36 7.61
C ARG A 906 4.45 51.96 8.81
N LYS A 907 3.71 52.23 9.89
CA LYS A 907 4.28 52.55 11.20
C LYS A 907 4.61 51.27 11.95
N TRP A 908 5.86 51.13 12.33
CA TRP A 908 6.38 49.95 13.03
C TRP A 908 6.60 50.23 14.50
N SER A 909 6.49 49.18 15.31
CA SER A 909 6.73 49.19 16.75
C SER A 909 8.05 48.49 17.06
N LEU A 910 8.76 48.92 18.12
CA LEU A 910 9.91 48.15 18.62
C LEU A 910 9.51 46.78 19.21
N ALA A 911 8.21 46.53 19.41
CA ALA A 911 7.66 45.23 19.79
C ALA A 911 7.28 44.34 18.59
N ASP A 912 7.42 44.83 17.35
CA ASP A 912 7.37 43.98 16.16
C ASP A 912 8.72 43.20 16.03
N VAL A 913 8.72 42.10 15.28
CA VAL A 913 9.96 41.33 14.98
C VAL A 913 10.03 40.97 13.50
N PHE A 914 11.24 40.87 12.96
CA PHE A 914 11.50 40.54 11.58
C PHE A 914 12.03 39.11 11.44
N VAL A 915 11.60 38.43 10.37
CA VAL A 915 12.09 37.11 10.00
C VAL A 915 13.14 37.30 8.92
N VAL A 916 14.34 36.78 9.14
CA VAL A 916 15.47 36.93 8.23
C VAL A 916 16.14 35.59 7.92
N ILE A 917 16.78 35.51 6.75
CA ILE A 917 17.84 34.54 6.49
C ILE A 917 19.17 35.25 6.74
N SER A 918 20.01 34.68 7.60
CA SER A 918 21.32 35.24 7.99
C SER A 918 22.36 34.14 8.08
N LEU A 919 23.65 34.45 7.90
CA LEU A 919 24.69 33.51 8.31
C LEU A 919 24.62 33.31 9.83
N GLY A 920 24.92 32.09 10.30
CA GLY A 920 25.00 31.78 11.72
C GLY A 920 26.11 32.57 12.44
N ASP A 921 25.83 32.94 13.69
CA ASP A 921 26.69 33.75 14.59
C ASP A 921 27.68 32.92 15.44
#